data_AF-A0A927LIT1-F1
#
_entry.id   AF-A0A927LIT1-F1
#
_cell.length_a   1.000
_cell.length_b   1.000
_cell.length_c   1.000
_cell.angle_alpha   90.00
_cell.angle_beta   90.00
_cell.angle_gamma   90.00
#
_symmetry.space_group_name_H-M   'P 1'
#
loop_
_entity.id
_entity.type
_entity.pdbx_description
1 polymer ?
#
loop_
_entity_poly.entity_id
_entity_poly.type
_entity_poly.pdbx_seq_one_letter_code
_entity_poly.pdbx_strand_id
1 'polypeptide(L)'
;MAEQETRRNLVLAGLEPLIITPDSVFVNIGERTNVTGSRKFLRLIKEEKYEEALSIAKEQVEGGAQIIDINMDEGMLDGEYAMTKFLNLIAAEPDISRVPIMIDSSKWDIIEAGLKVVQGKSVVNSISLKEGEEQFIHHAKLIKRYGAAAIIMAFDETGQADNYDRRVEICQRSYDILVDKVGFPPQDIIFDLNIFPVATGMEEHRLNALDFFRGTKWVRENLPHAHISGGVSNVSFSFRGNDTVREAMHSVFLYHAIKNGMTMGIVNPEMLTIYDDIPKDLLEHVEDVILNRRDDATERLLDFAENVKGDVKSNEKAIQEWRSGTVQERITHSLVKGVDAFIELDVEEARQAATKPIEVIEINLMTGMNVVGDLFGSGKMFLPQVVKSARVMKKAVAYLLPYIEASKRPPAPKGGVKDAKHWETANRANYGLLKEHAKKMRNQPTDAEKRLWQELSGKQLENYKFRRQHIIGDYIADFICLKENVIVEVDGLIHQLPENQVSDAQRTAWLNSEGYQVIRFSNEEVLFDMEKVLSKIHSALTAPPPGARGAGKILMATVKGDVHDIGKNIVSVVLACNNYEIVDLGVMVPPEKIIAAAIEHEVDIIGLSGLITPSLDEMVYLAKELDKRGMKIPVMIGGATTSRAHTAVKIAPQYRETVIHVNDASRAVTVAGSLLNKDKKIYASDIRAEYDAFRETFLNRSRDKNFLTIEQARKNKLQLDWDNFTPVKPNIIGEQVIEVELDVLVPYIDWTPFFRTWELFGKYPAILTDEVVGEQATSVFADAQEMLAVILKEKKLTAKGIYGIFPANQINDDDIELYQAPPAPEGGAIQIEEKQTWETASPALYDVLKERAKEMRNKPTEAEKMLWNVLSNKGIENLKFRRQHVIGEYIVDFVCLERRLVIEVDGGIHDTAEQKEHDEYRTDWLESKGFKVVRYTNRQVLSDINNTIESIRKELNTNLEVPPSGVRGLFLTLRQQSQKTKGAPNIALADFIAPKDSGKIDYMGAFCVTTGFGVDEWAAEFEKDLDDYNSIMVKALADRFAEAFAEYLHEKVRKEVWGYSADEALSTEDMIAETYKGIRPAPGYPACPDHLEKPTIWKLLNVEKEIGVTLTESMAMWPASSVSGYYFGNPESKYFGLGKIKEDQVIDYAKRRSISTDMATKWLNPNIAD
;
A
#
# COMPACT_ATOMS: atom_id res chain seq x y z
N MET A 1 20.53 -26.44 41.69
CA MET A 1 20.42 -25.73 40.41
C MET A 1 19.67 -26.64 39.46
N ALA A 2 18.37 -26.45 39.32
CA ALA A 2 17.59 -27.13 38.29
C ALA A 2 17.76 -26.30 37.01
N GLU A 3 18.28 -26.91 35.94
CA GLU A 3 18.35 -26.28 34.64
C GLU A 3 16.94 -25.86 34.20
N GLN A 4 16.79 -24.60 33.79
CA GLN A 4 15.63 -24.15 33.06
C GLN A 4 15.53 -24.99 31.78
N GLU A 5 14.54 -25.88 31.71
CA GLU A 5 14.14 -26.54 30.47
C GLU A 5 13.83 -25.47 29.43
N THR A 6 14.77 -25.21 28.53
CA THR A 6 14.53 -24.43 27.30
C THR A 6 13.39 -25.10 26.53
N ARG A 7 12.23 -24.43 26.46
CA ARG A 7 11.06 -24.90 25.71
C ARG A 7 11.45 -25.22 24.26
N ARG A 8 11.36 -26.50 23.86
CA ARG A 8 11.61 -26.97 22.49
C ARG A 8 10.32 -26.87 21.68
N ASN A 9 10.21 -25.85 20.84
CA ASN A 9 9.07 -25.60 19.95
C ASN A 9 9.38 -26.13 18.54
N LEU A 10 8.35 -26.55 17.80
CA LEU A 10 8.47 -26.84 16.36
C LEU A 10 8.66 -25.52 15.62
N VAL A 11 9.76 -25.40 14.89
CA VAL A 11 10.07 -24.24 14.06
C VAL A 11 10.17 -24.70 12.62
N LEU A 12 9.30 -24.16 11.78
CA LEU A 12 9.30 -24.31 10.32
C LEU A 12 9.59 -22.96 9.69
N ALA A 13 9.96 -22.92 8.41
CA ALA A 13 10.17 -21.65 7.73
C ALA A 13 9.95 -21.75 6.22
N GLY A 14 9.26 -20.74 5.66
CA GLY A 14 9.42 -20.33 4.26
C GLY A 14 10.45 -19.19 4.20
N LEU A 15 10.06 -18.02 3.68
CA LEU A 15 10.75 -16.75 3.93
C LEU A 15 10.50 -16.26 5.36
N GLU A 16 9.33 -16.57 5.92
CA GLU A 16 8.94 -16.22 7.28
C GLU A 16 9.01 -17.46 8.20
N PRO A 17 9.47 -17.29 9.45
CA PRO A 17 9.45 -18.38 10.41
C PRO A 17 8.02 -18.65 10.91
N LEU A 18 7.62 -19.91 10.95
CA LEU A 18 6.42 -20.41 11.61
C LEU A 18 6.83 -21.16 12.89
N ILE A 19 6.56 -20.55 14.04
CA ILE A 19 6.89 -21.13 15.35
C ILE A 19 5.62 -21.66 16.00
N ILE A 20 5.55 -22.98 16.19
CA ILE A 20 4.42 -23.66 16.82
C ILE A 20 4.77 -23.91 18.29
N THR A 21 4.08 -23.18 19.16
CA THR A 21 4.19 -23.24 20.62
C THR A 21 2.98 -23.97 21.21
N PRO A 22 3.01 -24.35 22.50
CA PRO A 22 1.85 -24.95 23.17
C PRO A 22 0.58 -24.07 23.15
N ASP A 23 0.73 -22.74 23.04
CA ASP A 23 -0.37 -21.77 23.02
C ASP A 23 -0.73 -21.33 21.58
N SER A 24 -0.07 -21.90 20.56
CA SER A 24 -0.33 -21.55 19.16
C SER A 24 -1.71 -22.05 18.72
N VAL A 25 -2.36 -21.23 17.89
CA VAL A 25 -3.60 -21.59 17.21
C VAL A 25 -3.33 -22.79 16.27
N PHE A 26 -4.38 -23.57 15.99
CA PHE A 26 -4.34 -24.68 15.04
C PHE A 26 -3.76 -24.27 13.68
N VAL A 27 -2.89 -25.13 13.12
CA VAL A 27 -2.19 -24.87 11.86
C VAL A 27 -2.90 -25.56 10.70
N ASN A 28 -3.39 -24.77 9.74
CA ASN A 28 -3.99 -25.26 8.51
C ASN A 28 -2.92 -25.54 7.45
N ILE A 29 -2.99 -26.73 6.87
CA ILE A 29 -2.11 -27.17 5.79
C ILE A 29 -2.96 -27.29 4.52
N GLY A 30 -2.66 -26.47 3.51
CA GLY A 30 -3.47 -26.41 2.29
C GLY A 30 -3.31 -27.67 1.42
N GLU A 31 -4.43 -28.34 1.08
CA GLU A 31 -4.47 -29.63 0.37
C GLU A 31 -4.59 -29.56 -1.18
N ARG A 32 -4.81 -28.37 -1.77
CA ARG A 32 -5.24 -28.22 -3.18
C ARG A 32 -4.09 -28.30 -4.20
N THR A 33 -2.85 -28.24 -3.73
CA THR A 33 -1.60 -28.42 -4.50
C THR A 33 -1.17 -29.89 -4.56
N ASN A 34 -2.15 -30.78 -4.67
CA ASN A 34 -1.96 -32.23 -4.68
C ASN A 34 -2.54 -32.82 -5.97
N VAL A 35 -1.69 -33.41 -6.83
CA VAL A 35 -2.13 -33.98 -8.12
C VAL A 35 -3.08 -35.18 -7.98
N THR A 36 -3.11 -35.84 -6.82
CA THR A 36 -4.04 -36.93 -6.54
C THR A 36 -5.39 -36.43 -6.01
N GLY A 37 -5.38 -35.34 -5.23
CA GLY A 37 -6.55 -34.76 -4.58
C GLY A 37 -7.27 -33.68 -5.39
N SER A 38 -6.58 -32.99 -6.30
CA SER A 38 -7.11 -31.83 -7.04
C SER A 38 -7.06 -32.05 -8.55
N ARG A 39 -8.24 -32.28 -9.15
CA ARG A 39 -8.37 -32.44 -10.62
C ARG A 39 -7.89 -31.21 -11.39
N LYS A 40 -8.13 -30.01 -10.85
CA LYS A 40 -7.68 -28.74 -11.44
C LYS A 40 -6.16 -28.69 -11.46
N PHE A 41 -5.52 -28.96 -10.31
CA PHE A 41 -4.06 -28.95 -10.20
C PHE A 41 -3.41 -30.03 -11.07
N LEU A 42 -3.91 -31.26 -11.04
CA LEU A 42 -3.45 -32.36 -11.91
C LEU A 42 -3.45 -31.96 -13.39
N ARG A 43 -4.54 -31.34 -13.86
CA ARG A 43 -4.66 -30.89 -15.25
C ARG A 43 -3.59 -29.85 -15.58
N LEU A 44 -3.41 -28.84 -14.73
CA LEU A 44 -2.44 -27.77 -14.96
C LEU A 44 -1.00 -28.29 -14.99
N ILE A 45 -0.64 -29.20 -14.08
CA ILE A 45 0.69 -29.83 -14.06
C ILE A 45 0.91 -30.69 -15.31
N LYS A 46 -0.09 -31.49 -15.72
CA LYS A 46 -0.02 -32.30 -16.95
C LYS A 46 0.08 -31.48 -18.23
N GLU A 47 -0.55 -30.32 -18.26
CA GLU A 47 -0.49 -29.36 -19.38
C GLU A 47 0.74 -28.43 -19.32
N GLU A 48 1.65 -28.64 -18.34
CA GLU A 48 2.80 -27.78 -18.05
C GLU A 48 2.47 -26.30 -17.80
N LYS A 49 1.25 -26.01 -17.36
CA LYS A 49 0.78 -24.66 -16.99
C LYS A 49 1.12 -24.35 -15.54
N TYR A 50 2.41 -24.32 -15.24
CA TYR A 50 2.90 -24.13 -13.87
C TYR A 50 2.55 -22.76 -13.29
N GLU A 51 2.47 -21.70 -14.11
CA GLU A 51 2.07 -20.35 -13.66
C GLU A 51 0.62 -20.31 -13.18
N GLU A 52 -0.31 -20.94 -13.91
CA GLU A 52 -1.69 -21.11 -13.45
C GLU A 52 -1.76 -22.00 -12.21
N ALA A 53 -0.88 -23.01 -12.10
CA ALA A 53 -0.82 -23.87 -10.91
C ALA A 53 -0.31 -23.11 -9.66
N LEU A 54 0.51 -22.07 -9.82
CA LEU A 54 0.92 -21.19 -8.71
C LEU A 54 -0.28 -20.43 -8.12
N SER A 55 -1.29 -20.11 -8.94
CA SER A 55 -2.51 -19.46 -8.45
C SER A 55 -3.19 -20.30 -7.37
N ILE A 56 -3.23 -21.63 -7.54
CA ILE A 56 -3.82 -22.56 -6.57
C ILE A 56 -3.01 -22.60 -5.26
N ALA A 57 -1.68 -22.50 -5.34
CA ALA A 57 -0.86 -22.38 -4.13
C ALA A 57 -1.09 -21.04 -3.43
N LYS A 58 -1.19 -19.95 -4.20
CA LYS A 58 -1.44 -18.59 -3.70
C LYS A 58 -2.80 -18.44 -3.04
N GLU A 59 -3.86 -18.89 -3.72
CA GLU A 59 -5.25 -18.91 -3.24
C GLU A 59 -5.32 -19.54 -1.84
N GLN A 60 -4.66 -20.69 -1.64
CA GLN A 60 -4.64 -21.35 -0.32
C GLN A 60 -3.92 -20.55 0.77
N VAL A 61 -2.80 -19.89 0.43
CA VAL A 61 -2.06 -19.05 1.39
C VAL A 61 -2.84 -17.79 1.73
N GLU A 62 -3.58 -17.22 0.78
CA GLU A 62 -4.50 -16.11 0.98
C GLU A 62 -5.74 -16.52 1.79
N GLY A 63 -6.26 -17.72 1.55
CA GLY A 63 -7.34 -18.37 2.29
C GLY A 63 -6.95 -18.85 3.71
N GLY A 64 -5.72 -18.61 4.15
CA GLY A 64 -5.30 -18.83 5.54
C GLY A 64 -4.51 -20.12 5.80
N ALA A 65 -4.03 -20.83 4.77
CA ALA A 65 -3.07 -21.90 4.94
C ALA A 65 -1.73 -21.36 5.46
N GLN A 66 -1.23 -21.93 6.56
CA GLN A 66 0.08 -21.59 7.11
C GLN A 66 1.18 -22.54 6.66
N ILE A 67 0.84 -23.66 6.02
CA ILE A 67 1.76 -24.60 5.34
C ILE A 67 1.07 -25.04 4.03
N ILE A 68 1.83 -25.28 2.97
CA ILE A 68 1.29 -25.79 1.69
C ILE A 68 1.76 -27.22 1.44
N ASP A 69 0.82 -28.16 1.27
CA ASP A 69 1.08 -29.55 0.92
C ASP A 69 1.23 -29.69 -0.60
N ILE A 70 2.41 -30.11 -1.06
CA ILE A 70 2.73 -30.24 -2.48
C ILE A 70 2.99 -31.71 -2.78
N ASN A 71 2.11 -32.28 -3.59
CA ASN A 71 2.23 -33.64 -4.08
C ASN A 71 2.24 -33.68 -5.61
N MET A 72 3.26 -34.32 -6.18
CA MET A 72 3.49 -34.51 -7.62
C MET A 72 3.52 -35.98 -8.03
N ASP A 73 3.05 -36.88 -7.17
CA ASP A 73 3.07 -38.32 -7.42
C ASP A 73 1.84 -38.77 -8.21
N GLU A 74 2.00 -38.91 -9.52
CA GLU A 74 1.01 -39.50 -10.41
C GLU A 74 1.70 -40.37 -11.47
N GLY A 75 1.08 -41.49 -11.83
CA GLY A 75 1.73 -42.55 -12.63
C GLY A 75 2.19 -42.14 -14.03
N MET A 76 1.69 -41.03 -14.59
CA MET A 76 2.04 -40.52 -15.92
C MET A 76 2.89 -39.23 -15.87
N LEU A 77 3.27 -38.76 -14.68
CA LEU A 77 4.09 -37.55 -14.50
C LEU A 77 5.55 -37.91 -14.18
N ASP A 78 6.49 -37.13 -14.73
CA ASP A 78 7.86 -37.06 -14.19
C ASP A 78 7.82 -36.22 -12.90
N GLY A 79 7.59 -36.92 -11.79
CA GLY A 79 7.39 -36.29 -10.49
C GLY A 79 8.63 -35.56 -9.95
N GLU A 80 9.86 -36.04 -10.25
CA GLU A 80 11.09 -35.37 -9.84
C GLU A 80 11.24 -34.02 -10.54
N TYR A 81 11.02 -34.01 -11.87
CA TYR A 81 11.03 -32.78 -12.66
C TYR A 81 9.92 -31.81 -12.23
N ALA A 82 8.68 -32.30 -12.10
CA ALA A 82 7.53 -31.48 -11.75
C ALA A 82 7.66 -30.86 -10.35
N MET A 83 8.09 -31.64 -9.34
CA MET A 83 8.35 -31.15 -7.99
C MET A 83 9.43 -30.07 -8.00
N THR A 84 10.56 -30.34 -8.65
CA THR A 84 11.69 -29.40 -8.72
C THR A 84 11.28 -28.10 -9.42
N LYS A 85 10.59 -28.18 -10.56
CA LYS A 85 10.16 -27.02 -11.34
C LYS A 85 9.16 -26.18 -10.55
N PHE A 86 8.16 -26.80 -9.94
CA PHE A 86 7.13 -26.08 -9.20
C PHE A 86 7.68 -25.40 -7.94
N LEU A 87 8.55 -26.07 -7.17
CA LEU A 87 9.19 -25.45 -5.99
C LEU A 87 10.09 -24.27 -6.34
N ASN A 88 10.83 -24.34 -7.45
CA ASN A 88 11.63 -23.21 -7.92
C ASN A 88 10.77 -22.00 -8.32
N LEU A 89 9.60 -22.25 -8.90
CA LEU A 89 8.63 -21.19 -9.22
C LEU A 89 8.01 -20.60 -7.96
N ILE A 90 7.62 -21.44 -6.99
CA ILE A 90 7.13 -20.97 -5.68
C ILE A 90 8.17 -20.08 -5.02
N ALA A 91 9.46 -20.43 -5.07
CA ALA A 91 10.53 -19.62 -4.50
C ALA A 91 10.65 -18.21 -5.12
N ALA A 92 10.15 -18.01 -6.34
CA ALA A 92 10.10 -16.71 -7.01
C ALA A 92 8.85 -15.88 -6.65
N GLU A 93 7.84 -16.50 -6.03
CA GLU A 93 6.57 -15.87 -5.65
C GLU A 93 6.54 -15.54 -4.14
N PRO A 94 6.69 -14.26 -3.74
CA PRO A 94 6.80 -13.88 -2.32
C PRO A 94 5.57 -14.27 -1.48
N ASP A 95 4.38 -14.18 -2.07
CA ASP A 95 3.12 -14.43 -1.38
C ASP A 95 2.96 -15.90 -0.97
N ILE A 96 3.52 -16.82 -1.76
CA ILE A 96 3.50 -18.27 -1.50
C ILE A 96 4.71 -18.66 -0.66
N SER A 97 5.91 -18.23 -1.07
CA SER A 97 7.17 -18.62 -0.43
C SER A 97 7.34 -18.12 1.00
N ARG A 98 6.47 -17.21 1.48
CA ARG A 98 6.46 -16.78 2.89
C ARG A 98 6.14 -17.90 3.87
N VAL A 99 5.27 -18.85 3.50
CA VAL A 99 4.90 -19.99 4.36
C VAL A 99 5.77 -21.23 4.11
N PRO A 100 5.97 -22.11 5.11
CA PRO A 100 6.67 -23.39 4.91
C PRO A 100 5.99 -24.31 3.91
N ILE A 101 6.78 -25.15 3.25
CA ILE A 101 6.30 -26.15 2.30
C ILE A 101 6.35 -27.55 2.93
N MET A 102 5.28 -28.31 2.72
CA MET A 102 5.22 -29.74 2.97
C MET A 102 5.40 -30.48 1.65
N ILE A 103 6.43 -31.32 1.58
CA ILE A 103 6.77 -32.12 0.40
C ILE A 103 6.14 -33.48 0.58
N ASP A 104 5.17 -33.81 -0.28
CA ASP A 104 4.40 -35.05 -0.26
C ASP A 104 4.68 -35.93 -1.49
N SER A 105 5.02 -37.20 -1.25
CA SER A 105 5.13 -38.23 -2.29
C SER A 105 5.22 -39.63 -1.66
N SER A 106 4.77 -40.65 -2.38
CA SER A 106 5.05 -42.05 -2.00
C SER A 106 6.44 -42.54 -2.42
N LYS A 107 7.16 -41.75 -3.24
CA LYS A 107 8.49 -42.10 -3.77
C LYS A 107 9.56 -41.22 -3.15
N TRP A 108 10.57 -41.84 -2.54
CA TRP A 108 11.68 -41.13 -1.90
C TRP A 108 12.44 -40.20 -2.85
N ASP A 109 12.67 -40.61 -4.10
CA ASP A 109 13.43 -39.81 -5.08
C ASP A 109 12.78 -38.45 -5.36
N ILE A 110 11.43 -38.39 -5.40
CA ILE A 110 10.67 -37.14 -5.55
C ILE A 110 10.79 -36.26 -4.30
N ILE A 111 10.70 -36.85 -3.11
CA ILE A 111 10.90 -36.13 -1.84
C ILE A 111 12.30 -35.52 -1.82
N GLU A 112 13.32 -36.29 -2.16
CA GLU A 112 14.70 -35.82 -2.14
C GLU A 112 14.95 -34.73 -3.19
N ALA A 113 14.37 -34.85 -4.39
CA ALA A 113 14.41 -33.80 -5.41
C ALA A 113 13.83 -32.48 -4.87
N GLY A 114 12.70 -32.54 -4.17
CA GLY A 114 12.10 -31.36 -3.53
C GLY A 114 12.98 -30.79 -2.41
N LEU A 115 13.50 -31.63 -1.51
CA LEU A 115 14.36 -31.21 -0.40
C LEU A 115 15.65 -30.51 -0.86
N LYS A 116 16.16 -30.84 -2.05
CA LYS A 116 17.35 -30.19 -2.63
C LYS A 116 17.12 -28.74 -3.07
N VAL A 117 15.87 -28.33 -3.32
CA VAL A 117 15.54 -26.99 -3.87
C VAL A 117 14.58 -26.17 -3.01
N VAL A 118 13.89 -26.81 -2.05
CA VAL A 118 12.92 -26.13 -1.18
C VAL A 118 13.58 -25.05 -0.33
N GLN A 119 12.89 -23.93 -0.17
CA GLN A 119 13.37 -22.81 0.63
C GLN A 119 12.93 -22.93 2.09
N GLY A 120 13.85 -22.65 3.03
CA GLY A 120 13.56 -22.63 4.45
C GLY A 120 13.54 -24.04 5.08
N LYS A 121 12.81 -24.20 6.19
CA LYS A 121 12.67 -25.48 6.90
C LYS A 121 11.30 -26.08 6.58
N SER A 122 11.31 -27.09 5.72
CA SER A 122 10.13 -27.80 5.21
C SER A 122 9.69 -28.97 6.10
N VAL A 123 8.56 -29.56 5.75
CA VAL A 123 8.04 -30.81 6.33
C VAL A 123 8.03 -31.90 5.25
N VAL A 124 8.47 -33.10 5.59
CA VAL A 124 8.35 -34.28 4.71
C VAL A 124 7.10 -35.08 5.09
N ASN A 125 6.22 -35.31 4.12
CA ASN A 125 4.98 -36.08 4.28
C ASN A 125 5.01 -37.30 3.35
N SER A 126 5.06 -38.54 3.83
CA SER A 126 5.43 -38.98 5.17
C SER A 126 6.46 -40.12 5.06
N ILE A 127 7.07 -40.50 6.18
CA ILE A 127 7.82 -41.75 6.31
C ILE A 127 7.13 -42.69 7.30
N SER A 128 7.34 -43.99 7.18
CA SER A 128 6.70 -44.98 8.05
C SER A 128 7.54 -46.26 8.19
N LEU A 129 7.11 -47.17 9.07
CA LEU A 129 7.77 -48.47 9.29
C LEU A 129 7.33 -49.54 8.29
N LYS A 130 6.46 -49.22 7.32
CA LYS A 130 5.92 -50.15 6.32
C LYS A 130 6.99 -50.96 5.59
N GLU A 131 8.10 -50.33 5.23
CA GLU A 131 9.21 -50.95 4.48
C GLU A 131 10.31 -51.51 5.40
N GLY A 132 10.04 -51.53 6.72
CA GLY A 132 10.95 -52.02 7.74
C GLY A 132 11.77 -50.92 8.42
N GLU A 133 12.28 -51.24 9.60
CA GLU A 133 13.03 -50.32 10.45
C GLU A 133 14.29 -49.75 9.79
N GLU A 134 15.05 -50.56 9.02
CA GLU A 134 16.30 -50.09 8.40
C GLU A 134 16.06 -48.93 7.43
N GLN A 135 15.02 -49.03 6.59
CA GLN A 135 14.69 -48.00 5.62
C GLN A 135 14.08 -46.77 6.29
N PHE A 136 13.24 -46.95 7.31
CA PHE A 136 12.73 -45.86 8.13
C PHE A 136 13.87 -45.04 8.78
N ILE A 137 14.87 -45.73 9.36
CA ILE A 137 16.08 -45.10 9.91
C ILE A 137 16.88 -44.37 8.82
N HIS A 138 17.00 -44.98 7.64
CA HIS A 138 17.72 -44.37 6.52
C HIS A 138 17.09 -43.05 6.08
N HIS A 139 15.78 -43.04 5.81
CA HIS A 139 15.06 -41.83 5.44
C HIS A 139 15.10 -40.78 6.56
N ALA A 140 14.86 -41.16 7.82
CA ALA A 140 14.93 -40.23 8.95
C ALA A 140 16.31 -39.54 9.08
N LYS A 141 17.41 -40.28 8.83
CA LYS A 141 18.77 -39.69 8.80
C LYS A 141 18.95 -38.68 7.67
N LEU A 142 18.36 -38.94 6.50
CA LEU A 142 18.42 -38.03 5.37
C LEU A 142 17.59 -36.77 5.63
N ILE A 143 16.34 -36.90 6.10
CA ILE A 143 15.48 -35.76 6.47
C ILE A 143 16.19 -34.87 7.50
N LYS A 144 16.78 -35.47 8.54
CA LYS A 144 17.57 -34.77 9.56
C LYS A 144 18.76 -34.02 8.95
N ARG A 145 19.42 -34.59 7.94
CA ARG A 145 20.56 -33.95 7.25
C ARG A 145 20.12 -32.75 6.42
N TYR A 146 18.95 -32.81 5.78
CA TYR A 146 18.36 -31.68 5.06
C TYR A 146 17.76 -30.62 6.02
N GLY A 147 17.62 -30.92 7.31
CA GLY A 147 17.12 -29.99 8.32
C GLY A 147 15.60 -29.84 8.34
N ALA A 148 14.86 -30.76 7.71
CA ALA A 148 13.40 -30.75 7.64
C ALA A 148 12.76 -31.47 8.84
N ALA A 149 11.49 -31.14 9.11
CA ALA A 149 10.62 -31.92 10.00
C ALA A 149 9.99 -33.11 9.26
N ALA A 150 9.47 -34.09 9.99
CA ALA A 150 8.91 -35.31 9.39
C ALA A 150 7.50 -35.61 9.91
N ILE A 151 6.58 -35.88 8.99
CA ILE A 151 5.35 -36.60 9.29
C ILE A 151 5.64 -38.09 9.30
N ILE A 152 5.26 -38.73 10.41
CA ILE A 152 5.38 -40.15 10.67
C ILE A 152 3.99 -40.77 10.61
N MET A 153 3.71 -41.49 9.55
CA MET A 153 2.43 -42.17 9.39
C MET A 153 2.40 -43.44 10.26
N ALA A 154 1.30 -43.65 10.98
CA ALA A 154 1.06 -44.84 11.80
C ALA A 154 0.81 -46.08 10.93
N PHE A 155 1.86 -46.55 10.26
CA PHE A 155 1.86 -47.69 9.36
C PHE A 155 3.18 -48.46 9.54
N ASP A 156 3.08 -49.73 9.96
CA ASP A 156 4.21 -50.63 10.10
C ASP A 156 4.16 -51.81 9.11
N GLU A 157 5.04 -52.78 9.27
CA GLU A 157 5.17 -53.95 8.39
C GLU A 157 3.91 -54.84 8.36
N THR A 158 3.00 -54.69 9.33
CA THR A 158 1.77 -55.48 9.45
C THR A 158 0.54 -54.76 8.92
N GLY A 159 0.57 -53.43 8.77
CA GLY A 159 -0.54 -52.65 8.25
C GLY A 159 -0.66 -51.24 8.84
N GLN A 160 -1.66 -50.51 8.36
CA GLN A 160 -2.04 -49.23 8.95
C GLN A 160 -2.69 -49.45 10.33
N ALA A 161 -2.46 -48.52 11.26
CA ALA A 161 -3.13 -48.54 12.56
C ALA A 161 -4.60 -48.12 12.43
N ASP A 162 -5.50 -49.09 12.41
CA ASP A 162 -6.95 -48.93 12.25
C ASP A 162 -7.71 -48.67 13.57
N ASN A 163 -7.13 -49.05 14.71
CA ASN A 163 -7.73 -48.89 16.04
C ASN A 163 -6.79 -48.17 17.02
N TYR A 164 -7.32 -47.81 18.19
CA TYR A 164 -6.57 -47.10 19.23
C TYR A 164 -5.27 -47.81 19.66
N ASP A 165 -5.31 -49.11 19.97
CA ASP A 165 -4.16 -49.83 20.50
C ASP A 165 -3.02 -49.90 19.47
N ARG A 166 -3.37 -50.12 18.20
CA ARG A 166 -2.40 -50.11 17.09
C ARG A 166 -1.77 -48.73 16.88
N ARG A 167 -2.54 -47.65 17.02
CA ARG A 167 -2.01 -46.28 16.91
C ARG A 167 -0.96 -46.02 17.99
N VAL A 168 -1.24 -46.42 19.22
CA VAL A 168 -0.32 -46.30 20.36
C VAL A 168 0.96 -47.11 20.13
N GLU A 169 0.82 -48.38 19.77
CA GLU A 169 1.96 -49.29 19.53
C GLU A 169 2.92 -48.74 18.47
N ILE A 170 2.40 -48.36 17.30
CA ILE A 170 3.23 -47.89 16.18
C ILE A 170 3.86 -46.54 16.52
N CYS A 171 3.11 -45.59 17.09
CA CYS A 171 3.65 -44.27 17.39
C CYS A 171 4.75 -44.33 18.46
N GLN A 172 4.58 -45.14 19.51
CA GLN A 172 5.62 -45.36 20.51
C GLN A 172 6.88 -45.94 19.86
N ARG A 173 6.73 -47.03 19.08
CA ARG A 173 7.85 -47.69 18.41
C ARG A 173 8.60 -46.74 17.48
N SER A 174 7.87 -45.97 16.66
CA SER A 174 8.47 -44.97 15.77
C SER A 174 9.19 -43.86 16.53
N TYR A 175 8.60 -43.34 17.61
CA TYR A 175 9.20 -42.31 18.45
C TYR A 175 10.51 -42.78 19.08
N ASP A 176 10.52 -43.98 19.69
CA ASP A 176 11.71 -44.55 20.31
C ASP A 176 12.85 -44.75 19.30
N ILE A 177 12.52 -45.24 18.09
CA ILE A 177 13.51 -45.38 17.02
C ILE A 177 14.07 -44.01 16.62
N LEU A 178 13.23 -43.00 16.41
CA LEU A 178 13.65 -41.67 15.98
C LEU A 178 14.48 -40.96 17.05
N VAL A 179 14.04 -40.96 18.30
CA VAL A 179 14.69 -40.24 19.39
C VAL A 179 15.94 -40.98 19.87
N ASP A 180 15.83 -42.28 20.16
CA ASP A 180 16.91 -43.02 20.83
C ASP A 180 17.97 -43.55 19.85
N LYS A 181 17.56 -44.01 18.65
CA LYS A 181 18.49 -44.59 17.65
C LYS A 181 18.99 -43.56 16.64
N VAL A 182 18.14 -42.67 16.15
CA VAL A 182 18.50 -41.65 15.12
C VAL A 182 18.96 -40.33 15.76
N GLY A 183 18.54 -40.05 17.00
CA GLY A 183 18.73 -38.75 17.65
C GLY A 183 17.99 -37.63 16.92
N PHE A 184 16.84 -37.95 16.31
CA PHE A 184 16.00 -36.97 15.62
C PHE A 184 15.39 -36.01 16.66
N PRO A 185 15.36 -34.68 16.42
CA PRO A 185 14.80 -33.75 17.39
C PRO A 185 13.31 -34.06 17.64
N PRO A 186 12.88 -34.29 18.89
CA PRO A 186 11.51 -34.72 19.16
C PRO A 186 10.46 -33.67 18.78
N GLN A 187 10.80 -32.38 18.85
CA GLN A 187 9.93 -31.29 18.39
C GLN A 187 9.73 -31.24 16.88
N ASP A 188 10.56 -31.94 16.09
CA ASP A 188 10.44 -32.01 14.62
C ASP A 188 9.67 -33.26 14.14
N ILE A 189 9.11 -34.03 15.09
CA ILE A 189 8.30 -35.22 14.83
C ILE A 189 6.81 -34.84 14.85
N ILE A 190 6.12 -35.10 13.75
CA ILE A 190 4.67 -34.92 13.59
C ILE A 190 4.06 -36.29 13.29
N PHE A 191 3.11 -36.78 14.08
CA PHE A 191 2.44 -38.05 13.80
C PHE A 191 1.18 -37.85 12.94
N ASP A 192 1.02 -38.67 11.91
CA ASP A 192 -0.27 -38.91 11.26
C ASP A 192 -0.83 -40.24 11.77
N LEU A 193 -1.93 -40.17 12.51
CA LEU A 193 -2.58 -41.33 13.12
C LEU A 193 -3.57 -42.04 12.17
N ASN A 194 -3.60 -41.65 10.90
CA ASN A 194 -4.55 -42.07 9.88
C ASN A 194 -5.99 -41.70 10.24
N ILE A 195 -6.53 -40.66 9.58
CA ILE A 195 -7.96 -40.36 9.64
C ILE A 195 -8.70 -41.30 8.69
N PHE A 196 -9.57 -42.15 9.23
CA PHE A 196 -10.42 -43.06 8.46
C PHE A 196 -11.83 -42.52 8.28
N PRO A 197 -12.56 -42.93 7.21
CA PRO A 197 -13.94 -42.55 6.99
C PRO A 197 -14.86 -42.97 8.14
N VAL A 198 -15.88 -42.14 8.40
CA VAL A 198 -17.02 -42.50 9.25
C VAL A 198 -18.30 -42.55 8.42
N ALA A 199 -19.41 -42.97 9.04
CA ALA A 199 -20.73 -43.08 8.39
C ALA A 199 -20.73 -43.89 7.07
N THR A 200 -19.93 -44.96 7.01
CA THR A 200 -19.90 -45.87 5.84
C THR A 200 -20.96 -46.98 5.93
N GLY A 201 -21.67 -47.09 7.05
CA GLY A 201 -22.58 -48.19 7.38
C GLY A 201 -21.88 -49.47 7.88
N MET A 202 -20.55 -49.46 8.07
CA MET A 202 -19.80 -50.59 8.62
C MET A 202 -19.58 -50.40 10.13
N GLU A 203 -19.90 -51.42 10.92
CA GLU A 203 -19.80 -51.35 12.39
C GLU A 203 -18.39 -51.02 12.87
N GLU A 204 -17.38 -51.60 12.22
CA GLU A 204 -15.97 -51.35 12.50
C GLU A 204 -15.55 -49.89 12.30
N HIS A 205 -16.24 -49.13 11.44
CA HIS A 205 -15.92 -47.72 11.19
C HIS A 205 -16.57 -46.74 12.17
N ARG A 206 -17.46 -47.21 13.06
CA ARG A 206 -18.15 -46.34 14.03
C ARG A 206 -17.21 -45.71 15.03
N LEU A 207 -16.08 -46.36 15.32
CA LEU A 207 -15.10 -45.89 16.31
C LEU A 207 -13.94 -45.10 15.70
N ASN A 208 -13.85 -44.99 14.38
CA ASN A 208 -12.70 -44.42 13.67
C ASN A 208 -12.29 -43.03 14.20
N ALA A 209 -13.26 -42.12 14.35
CA ALA A 209 -13.03 -40.76 14.85
C ALA A 209 -12.69 -40.74 16.34
N LEU A 210 -13.41 -41.51 17.18
CA LEU A 210 -13.15 -41.61 18.61
C LEU A 210 -11.76 -42.16 18.92
N ASP A 211 -11.36 -43.23 18.22
CA ASP A 211 -10.04 -43.82 18.39
C ASP A 211 -8.94 -42.87 17.91
N PHE A 212 -9.22 -41.99 16.94
CA PHE A 212 -8.28 -40.98 16.48
C PHE A 212 -8.09 -39.91 17.58
N PHE A 213 -9.18 -39.45 18.19
CA PHE A 213 -9.14 -38.51 19.31
C PHE A 213 -8.40 -39.09 20.51
N ARG A 214 -8.66 -40.36 20.86
CA ARG A 214 -7.95 -41.06 21.94
C ARG A 214 -6.47 -41.21 21.64
N GLY A 215 -6.11 -41.62 20.42
CA GLY A 215 -4.72 -41.72 19.99
C GLY A 215 -4.00 -40.38 20.02
N THR A 216 -4.66 -39.31 19.56
CA THR A 216 -4.13 -37.94 19.58
C THR A 216 -3.80 -37.51 21.00
N LYS A 217 -4.75 -37.72 21.93
CA LYS A 217 -4.56 -37.42 23.34
C LYS A 217 -3.41 -38.22 23.94
N TRP A 218 -3.34 -39.52 23.64
CA TRP A 218 -2.28 -40.39 24.13
C TRP A 218 -0.90 -39.93 23.63
N VAL A 219 -0.74 -39.59 22.34
CA VAL A 219 0.52 -39.06 21.80
C VAL A 219 0.95 -37.79 22.54
N ARG A 220 0.03 -36.85 22.76
CA ARG A 220 0.33 -35.60 23.46
C ARG A 220 0.73 -35.79 24.92
N GLU A 221 0.16 -36.80 25.59
CA GLU A 221 0.45 -37.10 27.00
C GLU A 221 1.73 -37.92 27.18
N ASN A 222 2.11 -38.76 26.21
CA ASN A 222 3.16 -39.77 26.38
C ASN A 222 4.41 -39.55 25.51
N LEU A 223 4.32 -38.80 24.41
CA LEU A 223 5.43 -38.53 23.49
C LEU A 223 5.82 -37.04 23.55
N PRO A 224 6.80 -36.66 24.41
CA PRO A 224 7.14 -35.26 24.65
C PRO A 224 7.54 -34.52 23.37
N HIS A 225 7.06 -33.28 23.24
CA HIS A 225 7.31 -32.38 22.10
C HIS A 225 6.76 -32.82 20.74
N ALA A 226 6.24 -34.04 20.59
CA ALA A 226 5.69 -34.50 19.31
C ALA A 226 4.36 -33.81 18.95
N HIS A 227 4.16 -33.57 17.66
CA HIS A 227 2.97 -32.92 17.10
C HIS A 227 2.06 -33.95 16.41
N ILE A 228 0.83 -33.58 16.07
CA ILE A 228 -0.14 -34.45 15.36
C ILE A 228 -0.74 -33.72 14.17
N SER A 229 -0.80 -34.41 13.03
CA SER A 229 -1.43 -34.01 11.77
C SER A 229 -2.40 -35.09 11.27
N GLY A 230 -3.17 -34.77 10.23
CA GLY A 230 -4.00 -35.73 9.50
C GLY A 230 -4.80 -35.10 8.37
N GLY A 231 -5.10 -35.89 7.33
CA GLY A 231 -5.96 -35.51 6.22
C GLY A 231 -7.44 -35.48 6.60
N VAL A 232 -7.98 -34.30 6.91
CA VAL A 232 -9.35 -34.15 7.44
C VAL A 232 -10.39 -34.59 6.41
N SER A 233 -10.12 -34.37 5.12
CA SER A 233 -10.97 -34.77 4.00
C SER A 233 -11.30 -36.28 3.97
N ASN A 234 -10.53 -37.13 4.65
CA ASN A 234 -10.80 -38.56 4.74
C ASN A 234 -12.00 -38.90 5.65
N VAL A 235 -12.31 -38.07 6.65
CA VAL A 235 -13.42 -38.34 7.58
C VAL A 235 -14.78 -38.33 6.87
N SER A 236 -14.94 -37.45 5.88
CA SER A 236 -16.19 -37.20 5.17
C SER A 236 -16.29 -37.95 3.83
N PHE A 237 -15.44 -38.96 3.61
CA PHE A 237 -15.33 -39.67 2.33
C PHE A 237 -16.69 -40.26 1.85
N SER A 238 -17.53 -40.70 2.78
CA SER A 238 -18.87 -41.28 2.52
C SER A 238 -19.86 -40.28 1.89
N PHE A 239 -19.60 -38.97 1.97
CA PHE A 239 -20.50 -37.89 1.53
C PHE A 239 -19.97 -37.11 0.31
N ARG A 240 -19.08 -37.71 -0.49
CA ARG A 240 -18.56 -37.07 -1.72
C ARG A 240 -19.70 -36.56 -2.61
N GLY A 241 -19.68 -35.26 -2.92
CA GLY A 241 -20.70 -34.59 -3.71
C GLY A 241 -21.83 -33.94 -2.89
N ASN A 242 -21.73 -33.92 -1.56
CA ASN A 242 -22.59 -33.13 -0.67
C ASN A 242 -21.72 -32.24 0.21
N ASP A 243 -21.30 -31.09 -0.32
CA ASP A 243 -20.29 -30.24 0.32
C ASP A 243 -20.79 -29.67 1.65
N THR A 244 -22.07 -29.29 1.78
CA THR A 244 -22.68 -28.82 3.04
C THR A 244 -22.49 -29.80 4.20
N VAL A 245 -22.72 -31.10 3.97
CA VAL A 245 -22.53 -32.12 5.03
C VAL A 245 -21.04 -32.34 5.30
N ARG A 246 -20.20 -32.34 4.25
CA ARG A 246 -18.75 -32.56 4.40
C ARG A 246 -18.08 -31.45 5.19
N GLU A 247 -18.42 -30.20 4.91
CA GLU A 247 -17.89 -29.02 5.61
C GLU A 247 -18.29 -29.03 7.08
N ALA A 248 -19.55 -29.36 7.39
CA ALA A 248 -20.00 -29.55 8.77
C ALA A 248 -19.20 -30.68 9.46
N MET A 249 -19.01 -31.83 8.79
CA MET A 249 -18.20 -32.94 9.33
C MET A 249 -16.75 -32.55 9.59
N HIS A 250 -16.10 -31.82 8.68
CA HIS A 250 -14.73 -31.35 8.87
C HIS A 250 -14.61 -30.45 10.10
N SER A 251 -15.54 -29.50 10.23
CA SER A 251 -15.57 -28.50 11.29
C SER A 251 -15.80 -29.14 12.68
N VAL A 252 -16.76 -30.08 12.76
CA VAL A 252 -17.02 -30.85 13.99
C VAL A 252 -15.85 -31.78 14.34
N PHE A 253 -15.28 -32.48 13.34
CA PHE A 253 -14.13 -33.34 13.58
C PHE A 253 -12.94 -32.55 14.12
N LEU A 254 -12.60 -31.42 13.49
CA LEU A 254 -11.51 -30.54 13.92
C LEU A 254 -11.76 -29.99 15.33
N TYR A 255 -12.96 -29.53 15.63
CA TYR A 255 -13.32 -29.04 16.97
C TYR A 255 -12.98 -30.06 18.07
N HIS A 256 -13.33 -31.33 17.85
CA HIS A 256 -13.02 -32.41 18.80
C HIS A 256 -11.56 -32.86 18.75
N ALA A 257 -10.94 -32.93 17.57
CA ALA A 257 -9.55 -33.33 17.42
C ALA A 257 -8.60 -32.34 18.11
N ILE A 258 -8.83 -31.03 17.93
CA ILE A 258 -8.05 -29.96 18.55
C ILE A 258 -8.15 -30.03 20.08
N LYS A 259 -9.36 -30.23 20.62
CA LYS A 259 -9.55 -30.43 22.07
C LYS A 259 -8.81 -31.65 22.62
N ASN A 260 -8.57 -32.65 21.80
CA ASN A 260 -7.78 -33.84 22.16
C ASN A 260 -6.29 -33.70 21.80
N GLY A 261 -5.86 -32.54 21.32
CA GLY A 261 -4.45 -32.18 21.14
C GLY A 261 -3.90 -32.29 19.71
N MET A 262 -4.77 -32.36 18.69
CA MET A 262 -4.34 -32.26 17.29
C MET A 262 -3.81 -30.86 17.03
N THR A 263 -2.59 -30.75 16.48
CA THR A 263 -1.88 -29.47 16.37
C THR A 263 -1.98 -28.83 14.98
N MET A 264 -2.18 -29.64 13.95
CA MET A 264 -2.27 -29.19 12.56
C MET A 264 -3.14 -30.15 11.74
N GLY A 265 -3.63 -29.73 10.58
CA GLY A 265 -4.44 -30.61 9.72
C GLY A 265 -4.37 -30.22 8.25
N ILE A 266 -4.40 -31.23 7.38
CA ILE A 266 -4.45 -31.07 5.93
C ILE A 266 -5.92 -30.88 5.54
N VAL A 267 -6.24 -29.67 5.07
CA VAL A 267 -7.59 -29.14 4.87
C VAL A 267 -7.64 -28.24 3.62
N ASN A 268 -8.83 -27.99 3.12
CA ASN A 268 -9.10 -26.79 2.32
C ASN A 268 -9.60 -25.68 3.25
N PRO A 269 -8.79 -24.65 3.58
CA PRO A 269 -9.17 -23.60 4.53
C PRO A 269 -10.46 -22.86 4.15
N GLU A 270 -10.72 -22.69 2.85
CA GLU A 270 -11.89 -21.98 2.32
C GLU A 270 -13.22 -22.73 2.58
N MET A 271 -13.17 -24.05 2.76
CA MET A 271 -14.36 -24.89 2.99
C MET A 271 -14.62 -25.17 4.49
N LEU A 272 -13.91 -24.49 5.39
CA LEU A 272 -14.14 -24.67 6.83
C LEU A 272 -15.26 -23.73 7.31
N THR A 273 -16.44 -24.29 7.53
CA THR A 273 -17.57 -23.58 8.17
C THR A 273 -17.27 -23.37 9.67
N ILE A 274 -17.73 -22.25 10.25
CA ILE A 274 -17.60 -22.02 11.68
C ILE A 274 -18.54 -22.97 12.43
N TYR A 275 -18.02 -23.69 13.43
CA TYR A 275 -18.77 -24.69 14.19
C TYR A 275 -20.13 -24.17 14.72
N ASP A 276 -20.20 -22.93 15.20
CA ASP A 276 -21.42 -22.31 15.74
C ASP A 276 -22.43 -21.87 14.67
N ASP A 277 -22.00 -21.74 13.40
CA ASP A 277 -22.88 -21.40 12.28
C ASP A 277 -23.53 -22.63 11.64
N ILE A 278 -23.08 -23.84 11.99
CA ILE A 278 -23.66 -25.08 11.47
C ILE A 278 -25.12 -25.14 11.95
N PRO A 279 -26.11 -25.32 11.04
CA PRO A 279 -27.51 -25.48 11.43
C PRO A 279 -27.65 -26.51 12.54
N LYS A 280 -28.39 -26.17 13.61
CA LYS A 280 -28.42 -26.98 14.84
C LYS A 280 -28.83 -28.43 14.62
N ASP A 281 -29.73 -28.66 13.66
CA ASP A 281 -30.16 -29.98 13.23
C ASP A 281 -29.01 -30.73 12.54
N LEU A 282 -28.34 -30.14 11.55
CA LEU A 282 -27.18 -30.75 10.89
C LEU A 282 -26.03 -31.01 11.88
N LEU A 283 -25.76 -30.07 12.78
CA LEU A 283 -24.75 -30.20 13.83
C LEU A 283 -25.00 -31.41 14.71
N GLU A 284 -26.23 -31.61 15.19
CA GLU A 284 -26.60 -32.76 16.01
C GLU A 284 -26.35 -34.09 15.29
N HIS A 285 -26.75 -34.20 14.02
CA HIS A 285 -26.56 -35.42 13.22
C HIS A 285 -25.08 -35.73 12.96
N VAL A 286 -24.28 -34.69 12.69
CA VAL A 286 -22.84 -34.84 12.49
C VAL A 286 -22.13 -35.22 13.79
N GLU A 287 -22.47 -34.59 14.92
CA GLU A 287 -21.89 -34.94 16.23
C GLU A 287 -22.24 -36.36 16.66
N ASP A 288 -23.47 -36.81 16.40
CA ASP A 288 -23.91 -38.17 16.71
C ASP A 288 -23.03 -39.23 16.01
N VAL A 289 -22.63 -38.96 14.76
CA VAL A 289 -21.71 -39.80 14.00
C VAL A 289 -20.28 -39.69 14.51
N ILE A 290 -19.74 -38.48 14.63
CA ILE A 290 -18.33 -38.23 14.97
C ILE A 290 -17.99 -38.75 16.38
N LEU A 291 -18.93 -38.63 17.32
CA LEU A 291 -18.74 -39.04 18.71
C LEU A 291 -19.40 -40.38 19.03
N ASN A 292 -20.00 -41.05 18.04
CA ASN A 292 -20.73 -42.31 18.18
C ASN A 292 -21.71 -42.27 19.38
N ARG A 293 -22.56 -41.24 19.46
CA ARG A 293 -23.47 -41.01 20.61
C ARG A 293 -24.65 -41.98 20.66
N ARG A 294 -24.95 -42.63 19.54
CA ARG A 294 -26.13 -43.48 19.34
C ARG A 294 -25.93 -44.50 18.24
N ASP A 295 -26.74 -45.56 18.24
CA ASP A 295 -26.63 -46.69 17.32
C ASP A 295 -27.11 -46.38 15.90
N ASP A 296 -28.16 -45.57 15.76
CA ASP A 296 -28.75 -45.15 14.49
C ASP A 296 -28.10 -43.89 13.88
N ALA A 297 -26.95 -43.43 14.39
CA ALA A 297 -26.33 -42.16 14.00
C ALA A 297 -26.02 -42.07 12.50
N THR A 298 -25.45 -43.14 11.94
CA THR A 298 -25.04 -43.19 10.53
C THR A 298 -26.25 -43.13 9.59
N GLU A 299 -27.28 -43.93 9.88
CA GLU A 299 -28.51 -44.00 9.07
C GLU A 299 -29.21 -42.64 9.05
N ARG A 300 -29.32 -41.99 10.21
CA ARG A 300 -29.94 -40.66 10.33
C ARG A 300 -29.21 -39.59 9.54
N LEU A 301 -27.87 -39.57 9.57
CA LEU A 301 -27.11 -38.57 8.80
C LEU A 301 -27.20 -38.84 7.29
N LEU A 302 -27.22 -40.10 6.87
CA LEU A 302 -27.43 -40.46 5.46
C LEU A 302 -28.81 -40.02 4.97
N ASP A 303 -29.88 -40.32 5.71
CA ASP A 303 -31.25 -39.90 5.39
C ASP A 303 -31.39 -38.36 5.37
N PHE A 304 -30.74 -37.67 6.31
CA PHE A 304 -30.73 -36.21 6.35
C PHE A 304 -30.00 -35.63 5.13
N ALA A 305 -28.84 -36.19 4.77
CA ALA A 305 -28.01 -35.74 3.66
C ALA A 305 -28.71 -35.85 2.29
N GLU A 306 -29.66 -36.78 2.12
CA GLU A 306 -30.46 -36.87 0.89
C GLU A 306 -31.35 -35.64 0.66
N ASN A 307 -31.78 -34.97 1.73
CA ASN A 307 -32.70 -33.83 1.68
C ASN A 307 -32.01 -32.45 1.59
N VAL A 308 -30.68 -32.39 1.76
CA VAL A 308 -29.90 -31.13 1.83
C VAL A 308 -29.27 -30.76 0.46
N LYS A 309 -29.74 -31.34 -0.65
CA LYS A 309 -29.20 -31.06 -1.98
C LYS A 309 -29.75 -29.75 -2.58
N GLY A 310 -29.07 -28.65 -2.23
CA GLY A 310 -28.95 -27.44 -3.04
C GLY A 310 -30.23 -26.63 -3.27
N ASP A 311 -30.41 -25.56 -2.50
CA ASP A 311 -31.27 -24.46 -2.89
C ASP A 311 -30.69 -23.13 -2.36
N VAL A 312 -30.08 -22.34 -3.25
CA VAL A 312 -29.85 -20.91 -3.03
C VAL A 312 -30.88 -20.17 -3.86
N LYS A 313 -31.90 -19.62 -3.20
CA LYS A 313 -32.80 -18.63 -3.80
C LYS A 313 -32.87 -17.38 -2.94
N SER A 314 -32.41 -16.28 -3.54
CA SER A 314 -32.67 -14.90 -3.17
C SER A 314 -34.17 -14.65 -3.02
N ASN A 315 -34.58 -13.85 -2.04
CA ASN A 315 -35.94 -13.30 -2.02
C ASN A 315 -35.97 -11.87 -1.49
N GLU A 316 -36.38 -10.96 -2.37
CA GLU A 316 -36.76 -9.56 -2.13
C GLU A 316 -37.96 -9.38 -1.17
N LYS A 317 -38.48 -10.47 -0.58
CA LYS A 317 -39.54 -10.45 0.44
C LYS A 317 -39.09 -9.93 1.81
N ALA A 318 -37.79 -9.81 2.04
CA ALA A 318 -37.21 -9.42 3.34
C ALA A 318 -37.38 -7.92 3.70
N ILE A 319 -37.84 -7.07 2.77
CA ILE A 319 -37.89 -5.60 2.98
C ILE A 319 -38.80 -5.19 4.16
N GLN A 320 -39.70 -6.05 4.64
CA GLN A 320 -40.58 -5.73 5.79
C GLN A 320 -40.45 -6.61 7.05
N GLU A 321 -39.82 -7.78 6.99
CA GLU A 321 -39.76 -8.67 8.18
C GLU A 321 -38.87 -8.10 9.30
N TRP A 322 -37.70 -7.55 8.97
CA TRP A 322 -36.77 -7.01 9.98
C TRP A 322 -37.33 -5.79 10.74
N ARG A 323 -38.26 -5.04 10.12
CA ARG A 323 -38.94 -3.90 10.76
C ARG A 323 -39.87 -4.33 11.91
N SER A 324 -40.25 -5.59 11.99
CA SER A 324 -41.05 -6.13 13.10
C SER A 324 -40.23 -6.48 14.34
N GLY A 325 -38.90 -6.48 14.23
CA GLY A 325 -37.97 -6.71 15.34
C GLY A 325 -37.92 -5.54 16.33
N THR A 326 -37.22 -5.75 17.45
CA THR A 326 -36.94 -4.75 18.48
C THR A 326 -36.12 -3.57 17.94
N VAL A 327 -36.15 -2.42 18.61
CA VAL A 327 -35.37 -1.24 18.19
C VAL A 327 -33.88 -1.56 18.06
N GLN A 328 -33.35 -2.43 18.93
CA GLN A 328 -31.96 -2.89 18.86
C GLN A 328 -31.71 -3.72 17.61
N GLU A 329 -32.56 -4.70 17.30
CA GLU A 329 -32.41 -5.55 16.11
C GLU A 329 -32.52 -4.71 14.83
N ARG A 330 -33.39 -3.70 14.81
CA ARG A 330 -33.52 -2.76 13.68
C ARG A 330 -32.29 -1.88 13.49
N ILE A 331 -31.74 -1.33 14.57
CA ILE A 331 -30.49 -0.55 14.53
C ILE A 331 -29.32 -1.43 14.09
N THR A 332 -29.17 -2.63 14.66
CA THR A 332 -28.13 -3.58 14.27
C THR A 332 -28.26 -3.99 12.80
N HIS A 333 -29.47 -4.28 12.33
CA HIS A 333 -29.72 -4.60 10.92
C HIS A 333 -29.35 -3.43 10.00
N SER A 334 -29.76 -2.20 10.36
CA SER A 334 -29.48 -0.99 9.59
C SER A 334 -27.97 -0.73 9.49
N LEU A 335 -27.22 -0.93 10.58
CA LEU A 335 -25.77 -0.83 10.60
C LEU A 335 -25.12 -1.93 9.76
N VAL A 336 -25.42 -3.21 10.03
CA VAL A 336 -24.81 -4.37 9.31
C VAL A 336 -25.12 -4.36 7.81
N LYS A 337 -26.32 -3.90 7.41
CA LYS A 337 -26.72 -3.84 6.00
C LYS A 337 -26.43 -2.47 5.34
N GLY A 338 -25.91 -1.49 6.08
CA GLY A 338 -25.61 -0.16 5.56
C GLY A 338 -26.84 0.64 5.10
N VAL A 339 -28.01 0.40 5.72
CA VAL A 339 -29.30 1.03 5.39
C VAL A 339 -29.52 2.27 6.25
N ASP A 340 -29.58 3.45 5.64
CA ASP A 340 -29.70 4.74 6.34
C ASP A 340 -31.10 5.36 6.28
N ALA A 341 -32.05 4.71 5.59
CA ALA A 341 -33.39 5.26 5.33
C ALA A 341 -34.25 5.41 6.60
N PHE A 342 -34.07 4.51 7.59
CA PHE A 342 -34.87 4.49 8.82
C PHE A 342 -34.07 4.79 10.09
N ILE A 343 -32.76 5.03 9.95
CA ILE A 343 -31.87 5.11 11.12
C ILE A 343 -32.24 6.26 12.04
N GLU A 344 -32.63 7.43 11.53
CA GLU A 344 -33.07 8.55 12.37
C GLU A 344 -34.33 8.21 13.19
N LEU A 345 -35.27 7.48 12.61
CA LEU A 345 -36.49 7.06 13.30
C LEU A 345 -36.20 6.03 14.40
N ASP A 346 -35.37 5.02 14.09
CA ASP A 346 -35.03 3.99 15.06
C ASP A 346 -34.17 4.53 16.21
N VAL A 347 -33.26 5.46 15.91
CA VAL A 347 -32.38 6.09 16.90
C VAL A 347 -33.15 7.09 17.76
N GLU A 348 -34.17 7.78 17.23
CA GLU A 348 -35.10 8.59 18.02
C GLU A 348 -35.95 7.73 18.97
N GLU A 349 -36.46 6.59 18.51
CA GLU A 349 -37.18 5.64 19.37
C GLU A 349 -36.27 5.11 20.49
N ALA A 350 -35.03 4.74 20.17
CA ALA A 350 -34.03 4.35 21.17
C ALA A 350 -33.70 5.50 22.14
N ARG A 351 -33.60 6.75 21.66
CA ARG A 351 -33.37 7.94 22.48
C ARG A 351 -34.50 8.23 23.46
N GLN A 352 -35.75 7.98 23.06
CA GLN A 352 -36.90 8.10 23.95
C GLN A 352 -36.93 7.02 25.03
N ALA A 353 -36.41 5.83 24.72
CA ALA A 353 -36.29 4.72 25.66
C ALA A 353 -35.07 4.83 26.60
N ALA A 354 -34.02 5.54 26.17
CA ALA A 354 -32.78 5.74 26.93
C ALA A 354 -32.91 6.85 27.99
N THR A 355 -32.14 6.75 29.08
CA THR A 355 -32.15 7.75 30.15
C THR A 355 -31.33 8.98 29.75
N LYS A 356 -30.25 8.77 29.00
CA LYS A 356 -29.41 9.83 28.43
C LYS A 356 -29.24 9.60 26.93
N PRO A 357 -29.25 10.67 26.10
CA PRO A 357 -29.03 10.54 24.66
C PRO A 357 -27.71 9.84 24.27
N ILE A 358 -26.67 9.96 25.11
CA ILE A 358 -25.38 9.29 24.88
C ILE A 358 -25.45 7.75 24.99
N GLU A 359 -26.39 7.22 25.79
CA GLU A 359 -26.54 5.77 25.99
C GLU A 359 -26.97 5.08 24.69
N VAL A 360 -27.66 5.79 23.79
CA VAL A 360 -28.02 5.26 22.47
C VAL A 360 -26.77 4.98 21.62
N ILE A 361 -25.73 5.82 21.75
CA ILE A 361 -24.45 5.57 21.10
C ILE A 361 -23.76 4.38 21.77
N GLU A 362 -23.54 4.47 23.09
CA GLU A 362 -22.75 3.51 23.87
C GLU A 362 -23.34 2.10 23.89
N ILE A 363 -24.66 1.98 23.81
CA ILE A 363 -25.37 0.70 23.89
C ILE A 363 -25.86 0.31 22.50
N ASN A 364 -26.76 1.08 21.88
CA ASN A 364 -27.45 0.59 20.69
C ASN A 364 -26.57 0.59 19.44
N LEU A 365 -25.94 1.73 19.13
CA LEU A 365 -25.09 1.86 17.95
C LEU A 365 -23.81 1.04 18.11
N MET A 366 -23.16 1.09 19.28
CA MET A 366 -21.95 0.30 19.53
C MET A 366 -22.21 -1.20 19.50
N THR A 367 -23.35 -1.70 19.99
CA THR A 367 -23.71 -3.12 19.85
C THR A 367 -23.80 -3.52 18.38
N GLY A 368 -24.41 -2.68 17.53
CA GLY A 368 -24.46 -2.95 16.09
C GLY A 368 -23.08 -2.88 15.42
N MET A 369 -22.22 -1.94 15.83
CA MET A 369 -20.87 -1.79 15.30
C MET A 369 -19.92 -2.90 15.77
N ASN A 370 -20.11 -3.46 16.96
CA ASN A 370 -19.38 -4.65 17.40
C ASN A 370 -19.68 -5.84 16.49
N VAL A 371 -20.95 -6.04 16.09
CA VAL A 371 -21.32 -7.07 15.12
C VAL A 371 -20.66 -6.82 13.77
N VAL A 372 -20.62 -5.58 13.29
CA VAL A 372 -19.88 -5.21 12.07
C VAL A 372 -18.38 -5.53 12.20
N GLY A 373 -17.78 -5.20 13.35
CA GLY A 373 -16.38 -5.50 13.66
C GLY A 373 -16.08 -6.99 13.70
N ASP A 374 -16.94 -7.79 14.34
CA ASP A 374 -16.82 -9.25 14.43
C ASP A 374 -16.96 -9.90 13.05
N LEU A 375 -17.89 -9.44 12.22
CA LEU A 375 -18.08 -9.93 10.85
C LEU A 375 -16.90 -9.56 9.94
N PHE A 376 -16.35 -8.34 10.09
CA PHE A 376 -15.16 -7.92 9.35
C PHE A 376 -13.92 -8.70 9.80
N GLY A 377 -13.72 -8.86 11.12
CA GLY A 377 -12.60 -9.61 11.69
C GLY A 377 -12.64 -11.12 11.40
N SER A 378 -13.83 -11.68 11.14
CA SER A 378 -14.01 -13.07 10.71
C SER A 378 -14.01 -13.26 9.18
N GLY A 379 -13.81 -12.18 8.40
CA GLY A 379 -13.79 -12.24 6.93
C GLY A 379 -15.15 -12.43 6.26
N LYS A 380 -16.25 -12.30 7.01
CA LYS A 380 -17.65 -12.42 6.52
C LYS A 380 -18.23 -11.11 6.01
N MET A 381 -17.58 -10.00 6.31
CA MET A 381 -17.94 -8.67 5.85
C MET A 381 -16.69 -8.02 5.27
N PHE A 382 -16.85 -7.24 4.21
CA PHE A 382 -15.74 -6.63 3.49
C PHE A 382 -15.79 -5.11 3.60
N LEU A 383 -14.67 -4.46 3.29
CA LEU A 383 -14.49 -3.04 3.50
C LEU A 383 -15.62 -2.16 2.91
N PRO A 384 -16.16 -2.39 1.68
CA PRO A 384 -17.27 -1.58 1.17
C PRO A 384 -18.48 -1.57 2.09
N GLN A 385 -18.78 -2.71 2.71
CA GLN A 385 -19.91 -2.85 3.62
C GLN A 385 -19.61 -2.14 4.94
N VAL A 386 -18.38 -2.25 5.47
CA VAL A 386 -17.95 -1.56 6.70
C VAL A 386 -18.05 -0.03 6.54
N VAL A 387 -17.63 0.51 5.40
CA VAL A 387 -17.75 1.95 5.12
C VAL A 387 -19.22 2.37 5.00
N LYS A 388 -20.09 1.55 4.38
CA LYS A 388 -21.54 1.80 4.39
C LYS A 388 -22.13 1.76 5.81
N SER A 389 -21.70 0.84 6.68
CA SER A 389 -22.11 0.79 8.09
C SER A 389 -21.68 2.06 8.84
N ALA A 390 -20.45 2.53 8.60
CA ALA A 390 -19.92 3.76 9.20
C ALA A 390 -20.76 4.99 8.84
N ARG A 391 -21.20 5.09 7.58
CA ARG A 391 -22.11 6.15 7.12
C ARG A 391 -23.42 6.15 7.91
N VAL A 392 -24.05 4.99 8.10
CA VAL A 392 -25.28 4.84 8.91
C VAL A 392 -25.01 5.26 10.36
N MET A 393 -23.88 4.85 10.94
CA MET A 393 -23.46 5.24 12.28
C MET A 393 -23.28 6.76 12.42
N LYS A 394 -22.56 7.39 11.49
CA LYS A 394 -22.32 8.85 11.50
C LYS A 394 -23.63 9.63 11.41
N LYS A 395 -24.56 9.22 10.53
CA LYS A 395 -25.89 9.82 10.41
C LYS A 395 -26.70 9.71 11.71
N ALA A 396 -26.65 8.54 12.37
CA ALA A 396 -27.28 8.33 13.67
C ALA A 396 -26.70 9.24 14.77
N VAL A 397 -25.37 9.34 14.84
CA VAL A 397 -24.67 10.19 15.81
C VAL A 397 -24.97 11.67 15.54
N ALA A 398 -24.97 12.10 14.28
CA ALA A 398 -25.31 13.47 13.87
C ALA A 398 -26.72 13.86 14.33
N TYR A 399 -27.68 12.94 14.22
CA TYR A 399 -29.04 13.14 14.74
C TYR A 399 -29.07 13.30 16.27
N LEU A 400 -28.26 12.52 17.00
CA LEU A 400 -28.22 12.53 18.47
C LEU A 400 -27.45 13.73 19.06
N LEU A 401 -26.50 14.31 18.33
CA LEU A 401 -25.60 15.37 18.81
C LEU A 401 -26.34 16.55 19.48
N PRO A 402 -27.38 17.15 18.88
CA PRO A 402 -28.13 18.24 19.53
C PRO A 402 -28.74 17.84 20.88
N TYR A 403 -29.20 16.60 21.02
CA TYR A 403 -29.78 16.08 22.26
C TYR A 403 -28.69 15.77 23.29
N ILE A 404 -27.55 15.23 22.86
CA ILE A 404 -26.38 15.00 23.70
C ILE A 404 -25.87 16.33 24.26
N GLU A 405 -25.70 17.35 23.43
CA GLU A 405 -25.30 18.69 23.84
C GLU A 405 -26.30 19.36 24.79
N ALA A 406 -27.60 19.17 24.56
CA ALA A 406 -28.64 19.63 25.47
C ALA A 406 -28.60 18.88 26.82
N SER A 407 -28.26 17.59 26.83
CA SER A 407 -28.15 16.73 28.02
C SER A 407 -26.85 16.92 28.82
N LYS A 408 -25.79 17.45 28.16
CA LYS A 408 -24.52 17.83 28.79
C LYS A 408 -24.65 19.02 29.75
N ARG A 409 -25.82 19.68 29.79
CA ARG A 409 -26.19 20.58 30.88
C ARG A 409 -26.77 19.74 32.02
N PRO A 410 -26.06 19.57 33.15
CA PRO A 410 -26.59 18.78 34.25
C PRO A 410 -27.90 19.39 34.76
N PRO A 411 -28.89 18.59 35.20
CA PRO A 411 -29.93 19.11 36.06
C PRO A 411 -29.24 19.65 37.31
N ALA A 412 -29.51 20.90 37.67
CA ALA A 412 -28.94 21.48 38.88
C ALA A 412 -29.25 20.55 40.06
N PRO A 413 -28.27 20.17 40.91
CA PRO A 413 -28.57 19.46 42.14
C PRO A 413 -29.57 20.30 42.95
N LYS A 414 -30.42 19.65 43.76
CA LYS A 414 -31.59 20.24 44.42
C LYS A 414 -31.37 21.56 45.19
N GLY A 415 -30.14 22.05 45.37
CA GLY A 415 -29.82 23.37 45.93
C GLY A 415 -29.72 24.55 44.94
N GLY A 416 -29.95 24.35 43.63
CA GLY A 416 -29.83 25.39 42.59
C GLY A 416 -31.13 26.11 42.20
N VAL A 417 -32.29 25.64 42.68
CA VAL A 417 -33.60 26.25 42.39
C VAL A 417 -33.78 27.49 43.28
N LYS A 418 -34.38 28.57 42.74
CA LYS A 418 -34.57 29.85 43.45
C LYS A 418 -35.28 29.74 44.82
N ASP A 419 -35.92 28.60 45.12
CA ASP A 419 -36.69 28.34 46.35
C ASP A 419 -36.17 27.18 47.22
N ALA A 420 -35.01 26.59 46.92
CA ALA A 420 -34.47 25.45 47.68
C ALA A 420 -33.86 25.87 49.03
N LYS A 421 -34.18 25.14 50.11
CA LYS A 421 -33.69 25.45 51.46
C LYS A 421 -32.23 24.98 51.62
N HIS A 422 -31.39 25.80 52.27
CA HIS A 422 -29.92 25.63 52.35
C HIS A 422 -29.40 24.35 53.03
N TRP A 423 -30.27 23.43 53.46
CA TRP A 423 -29.92 22.17 54.12
C TRP A 423 -30.04 20.96 53.19
N GLU A 424 -30.52 21.12 51.95
CA GLU A 424 -30.77 20.00 51.02
C GLU A 424 -29.48 19.32 50.49
N THR A 425 -28.33 20.01 50.52
CA THR A 425 -27.04 19.41 50.15
C THR A 425 -26.34 18.73 51.33
N ALA A 426 -26.89 18.76 52.56
CA ALA A 426 -26.21 18.33 53.77
C ALA A 426 -26.92 17.18 54.48
N ASN A 427 -26.16 16.39 55.27
CA ASN A 427 -26.72 15.39 56.15
C ASN A 427 -27.50 16.08 57.29
N ARG A 428 -28.80 15.78 57.38
CA ARG A 428 -29.72 16.46 58.30
C ARG A 428 -29.38 16.23 59.78
N ALA A 429 -28.73 15.11 60.11
CA ALA A 429 -28.31 14.79 61.48
C ALA A 429 -27.13 15.67 61.95
N ASN A 430 -26.21 16.00 61.05
CA ASN A 430 -24.94 16.67 61.37
C ASN A 430 -24.91 18.16 60.98
N TYR A 431 -25.92 18.64 60.24
CA TYR A 431 -25.97 20.00 59.72
C TYR A 431 -25.83 21.08 60.81
N GLY A 432 -26.44 20.90 61.99
CA GLY A 432 -26.34 21.87 63.09
C GLY A 432 -24.91 22.13 63.55
N LEU A 433 -24.12 21.05 63.69
CA LEU A 433 -22.72 21.10 64.09
C LEU A 433 -21.84 21.66 62.97
N LEU A 434 -22.00 21.15 61.74
CA LEU A 434 -21.23 21.58 60.57
C LEU A 434 -21.49 23.05 60.22
N LYS A 435 -22.70 23.56 60.47
CA LYS A 435 -23.06 24.97 60.27
C LYS A 435 -22.29 25.91 61.21
N GLU A 436 -22.11 25.54 62.47
CA GLU A 436 -21.31 26.33 63.41
C GLU A 436 -19.83 26.31 63.02
N HIS A 437 -19.31 25.17 62.57
CA HIS A 437 -17.93 25.05 62.07
C HIS A 437 -17.71 25.89 60.80
N ALA A 438 -18.58 25.78 59.80
CA ALA A 438 -18.50 26.59 58.58
C ALA A 438 -18.59 28.10 58.89
N LYS A 439 -19.39 28.50 59.88
CA LYS A 439 -19.47 29.90 60.33
C LYS A 439 -18.16 30.37 60.98
N LYS A 440 -17.52 29.52 61.79
CA LYS A 440 -16.21 29.81 62.37
C LYS A 440 -15.14 29.96 61.28
N MET A 441 -15.09 29.05 60.30
CA MET A 441 -14.15 29.11 59.17
C MET A 441 -14.34 30.38 58.33
N ARG A 442 -15.59 30.80 58.05
CA ARG A 442 -15.85 32.08 57.35
C ARG A 442 -15.39 33.32 58.10
N ASN A 443 -15.36 33.27 59.44
CA ASN A 443 -14.90 34.37 60.29
C ASN A 443 -13.39 34.35 60.51
N GLN A 444 -12.72 33.23 60.24
CA GLN A 444 -11.28 33.03 60.42
C GLN A 444 -10.64 32.34 59.19
N PRO A 445 -10.75 32.91 57.97
CA PRO A 445 -10.14 32.31 56.78
C PRO A 445 -8.61 32.46 56.81
N THR A 446 -7.92 31.51 56.19
CA THR A 446 -6.49 31.60 55.89
C THR A 446 -6.20 32.71 54.88
N ASP A 447 -4.93 33.14 54.79
CA ASP A 447 -4.57 34.21 53.85
C ASP A 447 -4.70 33.78 52.38
N ALA A 448 -4.47 32.50 52.08
CA ALA A 448 -4.74 31.91 50.76
C ALA A 448 -6.24 31.92 50.43
N GLU A 449 -7.11 31.45 51.34
CA GLU A 449 -8.57 31.50 51.14
C GLU A 449 -9.09 32.94 51.00
N LYS A 450 -8.58 33.90 51.79
CA LYS A 450 -8.96 35.31 51.66
C LYS A 450 -8.63 35.83 50.26
N ARG A 451 -7.44 35.51 49.76
CA ARG A 451 -6.95 35.98 48.46
C ARG A 451 -7.74 35.34 47.32
N LEU A 452 -7.95 34.02 47.34
CA LEU A 452 -8.77 33.35 46.33
C LEU A 452 -10.23 33.82 46.36
N TRP A 453 -10.78 34.08 47.55
CA TRP A 453 -12.14 34.62 47.66
C TRP A 453 -12.29 36.01 47.05
N GLN A 454 -11.26 36.86 47.06
CA GLN A 454 -11.33 38.17 46.39
C GLN A 454 -11.64 37.99 44.89
N GLU A 455 -10.95 37.05 44.24
CA GLU A 455 -11.10 36.74 42.81
C GLU A 455 -12.38 35.94 42.48
N LEU A 456 -12.88 35.12 43.39
CA LEU A 456 -14.09 34.30 43.15
C LEU A 456 -15.39 35.00 43.58
N SER A 457 -15.31 35.98 44.49
CA SER A 457 -16.49 36.68 45.02
C SER A 457 -17.12 37.63 43.99
N GLY A 458 -18.41 37.91 44.14
CA GLY A 458 -19.09 38.89 43.28
C GLY A 458 -19.23 38.48 41.81
N LYS A 459 -18.95 37.21 41.47
CA LYS A 459 -18.93 36.67 40.10
C LYS A 459 -17.82 37.23 39.20
N GLN A 460 -16.69 37.59 39.78
CA GLN A 460 -15.56 38.19 39.06
C GLN A 460 -14.89 37.23 38.06
N LEU A 461 -14.93 35.91 38.31
CA LEU A 461 -14.55 34.90 37.31
C LEU A 461 -15.70 34.66 36.34
N GLU A 462 -15.78 35.47 35.28
CA GLU A 462 -16.67 35.30 34.11
C GLU A 462 -18.15 34.99 34.43
N ASN A 463 -18.72 35.70 35.41
CA ASN A 463 -20.10 35.52 35.88
C ASN A 463 -20.42 34.21 36.65
N TYR A 464 -19.45 33.34 36.91
CA TYR A 464 -19.66 32.14 37.73
C TYR A 464 -19.85 32.48 39.21
N LYS A 465 -20.86 31.88 39.86
CA LYS A 465 -21.21 32.18 41.25
C LYS A 465 -20.62 31.15 42.21
N PHE A 466 -19.59 31.58 42.94
CA PHE A 466 -18.99 30.78 44.00
C PHE A 466 -19.62 31.04 45.38
N ARG A 467 -19.61 30.02 46.23
CA ARG A 467 -19.91 30.10 47.67
C ARG A 467 -18.72 29.58 48.45
N ARG A 468 -18.42 30.20 49.60
CA ARG A 468 -17.36 29.74 50.50
C ARG A 468 -17.88 28.92 51.68
N GLN A 469 -17.12 27.92 52.08
CA GLN A 469 -17.36 27.09 53.26
C GLN A 469 -18.77 26.48 53.22
N HIS A 470 -19.08 25.77 52.13
CA HIS A 470 -20.40 25.23 51.82
C HIS A 470 -20.49 23.76 52.26
N ILE A 471 -21.62 23.37 52.85
CA ILE A 471 -21.78 22.02 53.44
C ILE A 471 -22.36 21.07 52.39
N ILE A 472 -21.69 19.93 52.18
CA ILE A 472 -22.07 18.88 51.24
C ILE A 472 -21.96 17.53 51.95
N GLY A 473 -23.08 16.82 52.11
CA GLY A 473 -23.18 15.61 52.93
C GLY A 473 -22.72 15.89 54.36
N ASP A 474 -21.68 15.18 54.78
CA ASP A 474 -21.03 15.31 56.09
C ASP A 474 -19.76 16.19 56.05
N TYR A 475 -19.51 16.92 54.95
CA TYR A 475 -18.27 17.68 54.70
C TYR A 475 -18.51 19.18 54.48
N ILE A 476 -17.45 19.98 54.65
CA ILE A 476 -17.42 21.41 54.35
C ILE A 476 -16.37 21.63 53.26
N ALA A 477 -16.80 22.18 52.12
CA ALA A 477 -15.94 22.55 50.99
C ALA A 477 -15.54 24.03 51.08
N ASP A 478 -14.27 24.34 50.83
CA ASP A 478 -13.75 25.71 50.96
C ASP A 478 -14.40 26.69 49.99
N PHE A 479 -14.51 26.32 48.72
CA PHE A 479 -15.31 27.02 47.72
C PHE A 479 -16.07 26.06 46.81
N ILE A 480 -17.25 26.47 46.35
CA ILE A 480 -18.06 25.69 45.40
C ILE A 480 -18.79 26.59 44.41
N CYS A 481 -18.76 26.19 43.13
CA CYS A 481 -19.69 26.66 42.12
C CYS A 481 -20.83 25.65 41.96
N LEU A 482 -21.96 25.89 42.63
CA LEU A 482 -23.10 24.95 42.65
C LEU A 482 -23.74 24.73 41.28
N LYS A 483 -23.60 25.68 40.35
CA LYS A 483 -24.21 25.58 39.01
C LYS A 483 -23.41 24.63 38.11
N GLU A 484 -22.09 24.66 38.24
CA GLU A 484 -21.15 23.87 37.42
C GLU A 484 -20.59 22.65 38.18
N ASN A 485 -21.06 22.43 39.42
CA ASN A 485 -20.62 21.34 40.31
C ASN A 485 -19.10 21.28 40.59
N VAL A 486 -18.38 22.40 40.50
CA VAL A 486 -16.94 22.46 40.79
C VAL A 486 -16.70 22.85 42.25
N ILE A 487 -15.93 22.04 42.97
CA ILE A 487 -15.44 22.28 44.33
C ILE A 487 -13.97 22.68 44.25
N VAL A 488 -13.59 23.75 44.95
CA VAL A 488 -12.21 24.20 45.09
C VAL A 488 -11.82 24.12 46.56
N GLU A 489 -10.82 23.29 46.88
CA GLU A 489 -10.25 23.18 48.23
C GLU A 489 -8.88 23.86 48.28
N VAL A 490 -8.58 24.58 49.38
CA VAL A 490 -7.32 25.29 49.60
C VAL A 490 -6.67 24.73 50.86
N ASP A 491 -5.78 23.74 50.68
CA ASP A 491 -5.19 23.01 51.79
C ASP A 491 -4.05 23.82 52.46
N GLY A 492 -4.14 23.97 53.79
CA GLY A 492 -3.06 24.44 54.64
C GLY A 492 -1.98 23.37 54.87
N LEU A 493 -0.72 23.78 55.02
CA LEU A 493 0.47 22.94 55.21
C LEU A 493 0.38 21.97 56.42
N ILE A 494 -0.40 20.89 56.36
CA ILE A 494 -0.31 19.74 57.30
C ILE A 494 -0.78 18.44 56.64
N HIS A 495 0.01 17.79 55.76
CA HIS A 495 -0.23 16.38 55.39
C HIS A 495 1.08 15.62 55.07
N GLN A 496 1.82 15.22 56.12
CA GLN A 496 2.86 14.17 56.05
C GLN A 496 2.61 13.05 57.08
N LEU A 497 1.35 12.80 57.47
CA LEU A 497 1.00 11.63 58.29
C LEU A 497 0.14 10.64 57.48
N PRO A 498 0.52 9.34 57.40
CA PRO A 498 -0.15 8.32 56.58
C PRO A 498 -1.62 8.04 56.94
N GLU A 499 -2.05 8.34 58.17
CA GLU A 499 -3.36 7.93 58.69
C GLU A 499 -4.54 8.74 58.10
N ASN A 500 -4.30 9.92 57.49
CA ASN A 500 -5.37 10.78 56.94
C ASN A 500 -5.50 10.75 55.40
N GLN A 501 -4.58 10.13 54.65
CA GLN A 501 -4.66 10.07 53.17
C GLN A 501 -5.79 9.15 52.67
N VAL A 502 -6.11 8.10 53.44
CA VAL A 502 -7.19 7.15 53.11
C VAL A 502 -8.56 7.83 53.24
N SER A 503 -8.74 8.75 54.20
CA SER A 503 -9.98 9.50 54.42
C SER A 503 -10.26 10.52 53.31
N ASP A 504 -9.23 11.17 52.77
CA ASP A 504 -9.37 12.25 51.79
C ASP A 504 -9.62 11.74 50.36
N ALA A 505 -9.00 10.62 49.99
CA ALA A 505 -9.31 9.92 48.75
C ALA A 505 -10.74 9.37 48.76
N GLN A 506 -11.20 8.84 49.91
CA GLN A 506 -12.59 8.40 50.09
C GLN A 506 -13.59 9.56 50.02
N ARG A 507 -13.29 10.69 50.66
CA ARG A 507 -14.09 11.92 50.56
C ARG A 507 -14.19 12.42 49.12
N THR A 508 -13.07 12.45 48.40
CA THR A 508 -13.02 12.90 47.00
C THR A 508 -13.78 11.94 46.08
N ALA A 509 -13.62 10.63 46.28
CA ALA A 509 -14.39 9.62 45.56
C ALA A 509 -15.90 9.74 45.80
N TRP A 510 -16.31 10.02 47.04
CA TRP A 510 -17.71 10.25 47.38
C TRP A 510 -18.25 11.52 46.69
N LEU A 511 -17.56 12.66 46.79
CA LEU A 511 -17.95 13.90 46.12
C LEU A 511 -18.06 13.74 44.59
N ASN A 512 -17.12 13.01 43.98
CA ASN A 512 -17.17 12.67 42.56
C ASN A 512 -18.37 11.78 42.22
N SER A 513 -18.71 10.81 43.07
CA SER A 513 -19.89 9.94 42.89
C SER A 513 -21.22 10.70 43.02
N GLU A 514 -21.24 11.80 43.78
CA GLU A 514 -22.37 12.73 43.90
C GLU A 514 -22.40 13.79 42.77
N GLY A 515 -21.48 13.70 41.80
CA GLY A 515 -21.43 14.54 40.61
C GLY A 515 -20.66 15.85 40.76
N TYR A 516 -19.86 16.03 41.81
CA TYR A 516 -18.98 17.19 41.97
C TYR A 516 -17.57 16.93 41.45
N GLN A 517 -16.99 17.90 40.75
CA GLN A 517 -15.57 17.87 40.38
C GLN A 517 -14.75 18.60 41.44
N VAL A 518 -13.85 17.89 42.12
CA VAL A 518 -12.99 18.48 43.17
C VAL A 518 -11.62 18.85 42.59
N ILE A 519 -11.25 20.12 42.68
CA ILE A 519 -9.90 20.62 42.39
C ILE A 519 -9.27 21.18 43.66
N ARG A 520 -7.97 20.93 43.86
CA ARG A 520 -7.25 21.33 45.07
C ARG A 520 -6.05 22.20 44.73
N PHE A 521 -5.77 23.15 45.61
CA PHE A 521 -4.60 24.02 45.53
C PHE A 521 -3.89 24.06 46.88
N SER A 522 -2.57 24.13 46.84
CA SER A 522 -1.78 24.46 48.03
C SER A 522 -1.86 25.96 48.35
N ASN A 523 -1.65 26.31 49.63
CA ASN A 523 -1.54 27.72 50.04
C ASN A 523 -0.48 28.49 49.23
N GLU A 524 0.65 27.87 48.87
CA GLU A 524 1.70 28.52 48.09
C GLU A 524 1.25 28.82 46.66
N GLU A 525 0.57 27.88 45.99
CA GLU A 525 0.03 28.12 44.64
C GLU A 525 -0.95 29.29 44.63
N VAL A 526 -1.85 29.38 45.62
CA VAL A 526 -2.82 30.49 45.71
C VAL A 526 -2.13 31.82 46.04
N LEU A 527 -1.05 31.81 46.83
CA LEU A 527 -0.34 33.02 47.23
C LEU A 527 0.69 33.50 46.19
N PHE A 528 1.24 32.62 45.37
CA PHE A 528 2.35 32.98 44.46
C PHE A 528 2.03 32.80 42.98
N ASP A 529 0.98 32.05 42.61
CA ASP A 529 0.65 31.71 41.23
C ASP A 529 -0.87 31.76 40.95
N MET A 530 -1.48 32.90 41.24
CA MET A 530 -2.94 33.09 41.14
C MET A 530 -3.47 32.91 39.72
N GLU A 531 -2.74 33.31 38.67
CA GLU A 531 -3.18 33.15 37.28
C GLU A 531 -3.34 31.68 36.91
N LYS A 532 -2.38 30.83 37.30
CA LYS A 532 -2.47 29.38 37.08
C LYS A 532 -3.62 28.75 37.87
N VAL A 533 -3.86 29.22 39.09
CA VAL A 533 -5.00 28.78 39.92
C VAL A 533 -6.32 29.13 39.23
N LEU A 534 -6.50 30.37 38.81
CA LEU A 534 -7.72 30.82 38.13
C LEU A 534 -7.91 30.13 36.77
N SER A 535 -6.85 29.92 36.00
CA SER A 535 -6.88 29.17 34.74
C SER A 535 -7.33 27.73 34.93
N LYS A 536 -6.82 27.03 35.95
CA LYS A 536 -7.27 25.68 36.31
C LYS A 536 -8.72 25.65 36.78
N ILE A 537 -9.16 26.63 37.57
CA ILE A 537 -10.57 26.74 37.99
C ILE A 537 -11.46 26.97 36.76
N HIS A 538 -11.06 27.85 35.84
CA HIS A 538 -11.79 28.12 34.61
C HIS A 538 -11.88 26.87 33.72
N SER A 539 -10.75 26.18 33.50
CA SER A 539 -10.72 24.92 32.75
C SER A 539 -11.67 23.87 33.35
N ALA A 540 -11.69 23.72 34.68
CA ALA A 540 -12.62 22.83 35.36
C ALA A 540 -14.10 23.25 35.22
N LEU A 541 -14.40 24.55 35.17
CA LEU A 541 -15.75 25.07 34.93
C LEU A 541 -16.23 24.84 33.49
N THR A 542 -15.31 24.69 32.53
CA THR A 542 -15.60 24.53 31.09
C THR A 542 -15.47 23.09 30.58
N ALA A 543 -14.89 22.18 31.37
CA ALA A 543 -14.65 20.81 30.96
C ALA A 543 -15.96 19.98 30.89
N PRO A 544 -16.12 19.07 29.90
CA PRO A 544 -17.20 18.10 29.91
C PRO A 544 -17.04 17.12 31.09
N PRO A 545 -18.15 16.58 31.64
CA PRO A 545 -18.10 15.73 32.84
C PRO A 545 -17.30 14.43 32.60
N PRO A 546 -16.63 13.89 33.64
CA PRO A 546 -15.91 12.62 33.52
C PRO A 546 -16.93 11.48 33.41
N GLY A 547 -17.13 10.98 32.19
CA GLY A 547 -18.10 9.91 31.91
C GLY A 547 -18.24 9.51 30.43
N ALA A 548 -17.69 10.26 29.48
CA ALA A 548 -17.66 9.89 28.06
C ALA A 548 -16.21 9.69 27.60
N ARG A 549 -15.64 8.48 27.78
CA ARG A 549 -14.34 8.13 27.16
C ARG A 549 -14.57 7.08 26.10
N GLY A 550 -14.23 7.41 24.85
CA GLY A 550 -14.05 6.42 23.77
C GLY A 550 -12.91 5.45 24.07
N ALA A 551 -12.72 4.43 23.22
CA ALA A 551 -11.70 3.40 23.40
C ALA A 551 -10.26 3.96 23.39
N GLY A 552 -10.06 5.13 22.80
CA GLY A 552 -8.83 5.93 22.74
C GLY A 552 -8.92 6.99 21.65
N LYS A 553 -8.01 7.95 21.64
CA LYS A 553 -7.93 9.01 20.61
C LYS A 553 -6.73 8.80 19.69
N ILE A 554 -6.95 8.79 18.38
CA ILE A 554 -5.92 8.49 17.38
C ILE A 554 -5.80 9.66 16.41
N LEU A 555 -4.59 10.18 16.25
CA LEU A 555 -4.27 11.19 15.24
C LEU A 555 -3.87 10.50 13.94
N MET A 556 -4.45 10.90 12.81
CA MET A 556 -4.09 10.38 11.48
C MET A 556 -3.55 11.52 10.60
N ALA A 557 -2.45 11.28 9.90
CA ALA A 557 -1.88 12.26 8.97
C ALA A 557 -1.16 11.59 7.78
N THR A 558 -1.36 12.13 6.58
CA THR A 558 -0.45 11.85 5.45
C THR A 558 0.73 12.82 5.55
N VAL A 559 1.94 12.25 5.55
CA VAL A 559 3.16 13.01 5.88
C VAL A 559 3.49 14.10 4.87
N LYS A 560 4.38 15.01 5.27
CA LYS A 560 4.77 16.19 4.48
C LYS A 560 5.14 15.83 3.03
N GLY A 561 4.56 16.60 2.10
CA GLY A 561 4.84 16.48 0.67
C GLY A 561 4.16 15.31 -0.04
N ASP A 562 3.44 14.45 0.68
CA ASP A 562 2.58 13.42 0.09
C ASP A 562 1.11 13.88 0.10
N VAL A 563 0.38 13.53 -0.95
CA VAL A 563 -0.98 14.02 -1.25
C VAL A 563 -2.03 12.93 -1.23
N HIS A 564 -1.63 11.65 -1.20
CA HIS A 564 -2.57 10.54 -1.32
C HIS A 564 -3.11 10.13 0.05
N ASP A 565 -4.44 10.00 0.16
CA ASP A 565 -5.11 9.75 1.44
C ASP A 565 -6.15 8.62 1.42
N ILE A 566 -6.42 7.98 0.29
CA ILE A 566 -7.47 6.94 0.19
C ILE A 566 -7.30 5.86 1.27
N GLY A 567 -6.10 5.28 1.39
CA GLY A 567 -5.79 4.29 2.43
C GLY A 567 -5.89 4.85 3.86
N LYS A 568 -5.50 6.11 4.09
CA LYS A 568 -5.64 6.78 5.40
C LYS A 568 -7.11 6.92 5.78
N ASN A 569 -7.96 7.33 4.84
CA ASN A 569 -9.38 7.56 5.07
C ASN A 569 -10.09 6.24 5.38
N ILE A 570 -9.73 5.18 4.66
CA ILE A 570 -10.19 3.80 4.95
C ILE A 570 -9.84 3.41 6.40
N VAL A 571 -8.56 3.52 6.80
CA VAL A 571 -8.12 3.18 8.16
C VAL A 571 -8.84 4.02 9.22
N SER A 572 -9.02 5.32 8.95
CA SER A 572 -9.71 6.25 9.86
C SER A 572 -11.17 5.85 10.08
N VAL A 573 -11.88 5.49 9.02
CA VAL A 573 -13.26 5.00 9.09
C VAL A 573 -13.33 3.69 9.88
N VAL A 574 -12.46 2.74 9.59
CA VAL A 574 -12.44 1.43 10.27
C VAL A 574 -12.11 1.58 11.76
N LEU A 575 -11.20 2.47 12.14
CA LEU A 575 -10.92 2.76 13.54
C LEU A 575 -12.09 3.49 14.23
N ALA A 576 -12.73 4.45 13.56
CA ALA A 576 -13.92 5.11 14.10
C ALA A 576 -15.07 4.12 14.36
N CYS A 577 -15.24 3.11 13.50
CA CYS A 577 -16.19 2.01 13.69
C CYS A 577 -15.93 1.21 14.98
N ASN A 578 -14.70 1.23 15.50
CA ASN A 578 -14.28 0.53 16.72
C ASN A 578 -14.19 1.46 17.94
N ASN A 579 -14.96 2.55 17.94
CA ASN A 579 -15.09 3.52 19.06
C ASN A 579 -13.80 4.31 19.38
N TYR A 580 -12.90 4.46 18.40
CA TYR A 580 -11.77 5.38 18.50
C TYR A 580 -12.17 6.80 18.04
N GLU A 581 -11.73 7.82 18.76
CA GLU A 581 -11.88 9.22 18.32
C GLU A 581 -10.75 9.55 17.34
N ILE A 582 -11.09 9.92 16.10
CA ILE A 582 -10.10 10.19 15.05
C ILE A 582 -9.88 11.69 14.87
N VAL A 583 -8.62 12.12 14.95
CA VAL A 583 -8.16 13.48 14.61
C VAL A 583 -7.39 13.40 13.31
N ASP A 584 -8.06 13.65 12.18
CA ASP A 584 -7.43 13.62 10.85
C ASP A 584 -6.89 15.01 10.47
N LEU A 585 -5.57 15.11 10.24
CA LEU A 585 -4.92 16.36 9.85
C LEU A 585 -4.86 16.58 8.33
N GLY A 586 -5.32 15.61 7.55
CA GLY A 586 -5.30 15.64 6.09
C GLY A 586 -3.95 15.23 5.50
N VAL A 587 -3.59 15.88 4.39
CA VAL A 587 -2.39 15.58 3.59
C VAL A 587 -1.33 16.68 3.65
N MET A 588 -0.11 16.32 3.22
CA MET A 588 1.06 17.20 3.26
C MET A 588 1.34 17.80 4.65
N VAL A 589 1.12 17.04 5.72
CA VAL A 589 1.17 17.57 7.07
C VAL A 589 2.61 17.57 7.60
N PRO A 590 3.17 18.73 8.01
CA PRO A 590 4.53 18.79 8.53
C PRO A 590 4.64 18.15 9.93
N PRO A 591 5.78 17.53 10.27
CA PRO A 591 6.01 16.88 11.56
C PRO A 591 5.71 17.79 12.77
N GLU A 592 6.02 19.09 12.68
CA GLU A 592 5.77 20.04 13.75
C GLU A 592 4.27 20.21 14.04
N LYS A 593 3.44 20.22 12.99
CA LYS A 593 1.98 20.31 13.12
C LYS A 593 1.41 19.02 13.67
N ILE A 594 1.92 17.86 13.25
CA ILE A 594 1.52 16.56 13.79
C ILE A 594 1.79 16.50 15.30
N ILE A 595 2.99 16.89 15.72
CA ILE A 595 3.38 16.90 17.14
C ILE A 595 2.54 17.92 17.93
N ALA A 596 2.33 19.12 17.39
CA ALA A 596 1.52 20.15 18.05
C ALA A 596 0.07 19.68 18.26
N ALA A 597 -0.55 19.12 17.23
CA ALA A 597 -1.91 18.58 17.30
C ALA A 597 -1.99 17.35 18.24
N ALA A 598 -0.98 16.48 18.24
CA ALA A 598 -0.93 15.33 19.15
C ALA A 598 -0.96 15.77 20.63
N ILE A 599 -0.26 16.87 20.93
CA ILE A 599 -0.24 17.47 22.27
C ILE A 599 -1.55 18.20 22.57
N GLU A 600 -2.02 19.05 21.65
CA GLU A 600 -3.24 19.84 21.81
C GLU A 600 -4.48 18.98 22.04
N HIS A 601 -4.61 17.89 21.28
CA HIS A 601 -5.76 16.99 21.37
C HIS A 601 -5.59 15.87 22.40
N GLU A 602 -4.43 15.77 23.07
CA GLU A 602 -4.10 14.71 24.02
C GLU A 602 -4.32 13.30 23.44
N VAL A 603 -3.69 13.01 22.30
CA VAL A 603 -3.92 11.76 21.56
C VAL A 603 -3.16 10.57 22.18
N ASP A 604 -3.73 9.38 22.05
CA ASP A 604 -3.18 8.13 22.57
C ASP A 604 -2.34 7.36 21.55
N ILE A 605 -2.55 7.57 20.24
CA ILE A 605 -1.78 6.97 19.13
C ILE A 605 -1.59 8.01 18.01
N ILE A 606 -0.44 7.99 17.33
CA ILE A 606 -0.21 8.72 16.07
C ILE A 606 -0.11 7.71 14.92
N GLY A 607 -0.94 7.85 13.89
CA GLY A 607 -0.90 7.09 12.63
C GLY A 607 -0.38 7.93 11.48
N LEU A 608 0.62 7.43 10.76
CA LEU A 608 1.25 8.09 9.62
C LEU A 608 1.02 7.30 8.32
N SER A 609 0.66 8.01 7.26
CA SER A 609 0.48 7.45 5.91
C SER A 609 1.45 8.05 4.89
N GLY A 610 1.91 7.23 3.95
CA GLY A 610 2.73 7.66 2.80
C GLY A 610 2.66 6.70 1.61
N LEU A 611 2.57 7.25 0.40
CA LEU A 611 2.53 6.55 -0.88
C LEU A 611 3.87 6.58 -1.63
N ILE A 612 4.66 7.65 -1.51
CA ILE A 612 5.92 7.80 -2.25
C ILE A 612 7.15 7.62 -1.37
N THR A 613 8.28 7.24 -1.98
CA THR A 613 9.50 6.91 -1.21
C THR A 613 10.05 8.04 -0.33
N PRO A 614 9.97 9.34 -0.69
CA PRO A 614 10.39 10.44 0.19
C PRO A 614 9.58 10.53 1.50
N SER A 615 8.34 10.02 1.51
CA SER A 615 7.48 10.00 2.69
C SER A 615 8.09 9.19 3.84
N LEU A 616 8.92 8.19 3.53
CA LEU A 616 9.61 7.38 4.54
C LEU A 616 10.61 8.21 5.36
N ASP A 617 11.33 9.14 4.73
CA ASP A 617 12.28 10.02 5.42
C ASP A 617 11.55 10.98 6.37
N GLU A 618 10.37 11.47 5.99
CA GLU A 618 9.53 12.31 6.85
C GLU A 618 9.04 11.54 8.09
N MET A 619 8.70 10.25 7.93
CA MET A 619 8.36 9.38 9.07
C MET A 619 9.56 9.17 10.02
N VAL A 620 10.76 8.97 9.45
CA VAL A 620 12.02 8.88 10.23
C VAL A 620 12.29 10.19 10.99
N TYR A 621 12.11 11.34 10.34
CA TYR A 621 12.30 12.65 10.97
C TYR A 621 11.32 12.89 12.11
N LEU A 622 10.04 12.59 11.91
CA LEU A 622 9.02 12.70 12.94
C LEU A 622 9.33 11.81 14.15
N ALA A 623 9.73 10.56 13.92
CA ALA A 623 10.14 9.65 14.99
C ALA A 623 11.30 10.22 15.84
N LYS A 624 12.31 10.82 15.20
CA LYS A 624 13.42 11.51 15.89
C LYS A 624 12.94 12.69 16.72
N GLU A 625 12.05 13.52 16.18
CA GLU A 625 11.55 14.69 16.88
C GLU A 625 10.62 14.33 18.06
N LEU A 626 9.85 13.24 17.94
CA LEU A 626 9.10 12.68 19.08
C LEU A 626 10.04 12.23 20.21
N ASP A 627 11.11 11.50 19.89
CA ASP A 627 12.10 11.03 20.88
C ASP A 627 12.79 12.20 21.59
N LYS A 628 13.23 13.18 20.80
CA LYS A 628 13.90 14.40 21.29
C LYS A 628 13.02 15.21 22.24
N ARG A 629 11.70 15.20 22.05
CA ARG A 629 10.72 15.85 22.93
C ARG A 629 10.28 14.95 24.09
N GLY A 630 10.77 13.71 24.18
CA GLY A 630 10.43 12.76 25.24
C GLY A 630 8.97 12.33 25.22
N MET A 631 8.33 12.35 24.04
CA MET A 631 6.95 11.90 23.88
C MET A 631 6.84 10.39 24.15
N LYS A 632 5.66 9.97 24.63
CA LYS A 632 5.36 8.59 25.01
C LYS A 632 4.21 7.95 24.22
N ILE A 633 3.85 8.59 23.12
CA ILE A 633 2.72 8.17 22.29
C ILE A 633 3.25 7.14 21.27
N PRO A 634 2.67 5.94 21.18
CA PRO A 634 3.03 4.96 20.16
C PRO A 634 2.69 5.44 18.74
N VAL A 635 3.45 4.98 17.76
CA VAL A 635 3.32 5.38 16.35
C VAL A 635 2.98 4.17 15.47
N MET A 636 1.89 4.28 14.71
CA MET A 636 1.52 3.36 13.64
C MET A 636 2.01 3.90 12.28
N ILE A 637 2.66 3.06 11.50
CA ILE A 637 3.20 3.38 10.18
C ILE A 637 2.46 2.57 9.11
N GLY A 638 1.92 3.23 8.08
CA GLY A 638 1.23 2.58 6.96
C GLY A 638 1.33 3.34 5.64
N GLY A 639 0.80 2.76 4.57
CA GLY A 639 0.82 3.30 3.21
C GLY A 639 1.71 2.50 2.23
N ALA A 640 1.54 2.68 0.92
CA ALA A 640 2.02 1.76 -0.11
C ALA A 640 3.55 1.55 -0.13
N THR A 641 4.34 2.59 0.20
CA THR A 641 5.80 2.49 0.25
C THR A 641 6.33 2.00 1.60
N THR A 642 5.48 1.87 2.61
CA THR A 642 5.88 1.42 3.93
C THR A 642 6.00 -0.10 3.98
N SER A 643 6.91 -0.59 4.82
CA SER A 643 7.07 -2.03 5.06
C SER A 643 7.55 -2.30 6.47
N ARG A 644 7.31 -3.51 6.97
CA ARG A 644 7.84 -4.00 8.25
C ARG A 644 9.36 -3.91 8.27
N ALA A 645 10.01 -4.28 7.17
CA ALA A 645 11.46 -4.22 7.05
C ALA A 645 11.99 -2.79 7.18
N HIS A 646 11.44 -1.83 6.43
CA HIS A 646 11.87 -0.44 6.51
C HIS A 646 11.60 0.15 7.91
N THR A 647 10.43 -0.15 8.48
CA THR A 647 10.04 0.34 9.80
C THR A 647 10.97 -0.18 10.89
N ALA A 648 11.27 -1.48 10.91
CA ALA A 648 12.16 -2.10 11.89
C ALA A 648 13.62 -1.60 11.78
N VAL A 649 14.10 -1.36 10.55
CA VAL A 649 15.51 -1.03 10.30
C VAL A 649 15.79 0.48 10.38
N LYS A 650 14.87 1.35 9.95
CA LYS A 650 15.14 2.78 9.78
C LYS A 650 14.29 3.69 10.67
N ILE A 651 13.02 3.36 10.93
CA ILE A 651 12.10 4.22 11.70
C ILE A 651 12.14 3.90 13.20
N ALA A 652 11.78 2.67 13.58
CA ALA A 652 11.69 2.22 14.97
C ALA A 652 12.97 2.47 15.80
N PRO A 653 14.21 2.38 15.25
CA PRO A 653 15.42 2.68 16.01
C PRO A 653 15.53 4.16 16.44
N GLN A 654 14.81 5.07 15.80
CA GLN A 654 14.88 6.51 16.07
C GLN A 654 13.99 6.97 17.23
N TYR A 655 13.09 6.10 17.71
CA TYR A 655 12.16 6.41 18.78
C TYR A 655 12.17 5.30 19.83
N ARG A 656 12.26 5.68 21.11
CA ARG A 656 12.36 4.71 22.23
C ARG A 656 11.05 4.00 22.50
N GLU A 657 9.93 4.64 22.19
CA GLU A 657 8.60 4.10 22.41
C GLU A 657 8.16 3.27 21.19
N THR A 658 6.98 2.66 21.26
CA THR A 658 6.54 1.70 20.24
C THR A 658 6.33 2.36 18.88
N VAL A 659 6.98 1.81 17.85
CA VAL A 659 6.69 2.08 16.44
C VAL A 659 6.32 0.75 15.80
N ILE A 660 5.18 0.68 15.13
CA ILE A 660 4.69 -0.55 14.50
C ILE A 660 4.21 -0.29 13.08
N HIS A 661 4.60 -1.18 12.16
CA HIS A 661 4.09 -1.20 10.80
C HIS A 661 2.75 -1.92 10.75
N VAL A 662 1.79 -1.33 10.04
CA VAL A 662 0.43 -1.87 9.85
C VAL A 662 0.17 -1.97 8.35
N ASN A 663 -0.18 -3.18 7.89
CA ASN A 663 -0.31 -3.47 6.47
C ASN A 663 -1.61 -2.95 5.86
N ASP A 664 -2.70 -3.01 6.61
CA ASP A 664 -4.06 -2.80 6.12
C ASP A 664 -4.98 -2.29 7.25
N ALA A 665 -6.22 -1.92 6.89
CA ALA A 665 -7.15 -1.35 7.84
C ALA A 665 -7.67 -2.34 8.87
N SER A 666 -7.80 -3.63 8.51
CA SER A 666 -8.22 -4.68 9.44
C SER A 666 -7.24 -4.85 10.60
N ARG A 667 -5.94 -4.88 10.31
CA ARG A 667 -4.88 -5.00 11.32
C ARG A 667 -4.76 -3.76 12.18
N ALA A 668 -5.10 -2.59 11.66
CA ALA A 668 -5.04 -1.32 12.40
C ALA A 668 -5.90 -1.38 13.68
N VAL A 669 -7.07 -2.03 13.64
CA VAL A 669 -7.96 -2.19 14.79
C VAL A 669 -7.32 -3.02 15.89
N THR A 670 -6.78 -4.19 15.54
CA THR A 670 -6.15 -5.11 16.47
C THR A 670 -4.91 -4.50 17.12
N VAL A 671 -4.11 -3.77 16.31
CA VAL A 671 -2.92 -3.07 16.77
C VAL A 671 -3.29 -1.93 17.73
N ALA A 672 -4.25 -1.08 17.36
CA ALA A 672 -4.71 0.02 18.21
C ALA A 672 -5.24 -0.51 19.56
N GLY A 673 -6.05 -1.58 19.53
CA GLY A 673 -6.56 -2.21 20.75
C GLY A 673 -5.45 -2.73 21.65
N SER A 674 -4.44 -3.38 21.07
CA SER A 674 -3.29 -3.91 21.81
C SER A 674 -2.42 -2.80 22.42
N LEU A 675 -2.27 -1.67 21.73
CA LEU A 675 -1.51 -0.51 22.21
C LEU A 675 -2.20 0.25 23.35
N LEU A 676 -3.53 0.11 23.48
CA LEU A 676 -4.33 0.81 24.48
C LEU A 676 -4.74 -0.07 25.68
N ASN A 677 -4.59 -1.39 25.57
CA ASN A 677 -4.96 -2.32 26.64
C ASN A 677 -3.97 -2.30 27.83
N LYS A 678 -4.36 -2.92 28.95
CA LYS A 678 -3.56 -2.99 30.19
C LYS A 678 -2.20 -3.68 30.00
N ASP A 679 -2.14 -4.62 29.07
CA ASP A 679 -0.92 -5.38 28.74
C ASP A 679 -0.05 -4.72 27.67
N LYS A 680 -0.32 -3.45 27.31
CA LYS A 680 0.41 -2.72 26.25
C LYS A 680 1.94 -2.74 26.41
N LYS A 681 2.44 -2.83 27.65
CA LYS A 681 3.89 -2.90 27.92
C LYS A 681 4.51 -4.22 27.43
N ILE A 682 3.78 -5.32 27.56
CA ILE A 682 4.23 -6.64 27.09
C ILE A 682 4.25 -6.61 25.57
N TYR A 683 3.13 -6.23 24.95
CA TYR A 683 3.01 -6.10 23.50
C TYR A 683 4.08 -5.17 22.90
N ALA A 684 4.30 -3.99 23.49
CA ALA A 684 5.35 -3.06 23.09
C ALA A 684 6.77 -3.67 23.17
N SER A 685 7.04 -4.45 24.23
CA SER A 685 8.32 -5.13 24.42
C SER A 685 8.52 -6.24 23.40
N ASP A 686 7.48 -7.01 23.10
CA ASP A 686 7.54 -8.11 22.13
C ASP A 686 7.80 -7.60 20.71
N ILE A 687 7.07 -6.56 20.29
CA ILE A 687 7.31 -5.90 18.99
C ILE A 687 8.73 -5.34 18.90
N ARG A 688 9.24 -4.75 19.99
CA ARG A 688 10.61 -4.23 20.02
C ARG A 688 11.63 -5.35 19.86
N ALA A 689 11.49 -6.43 20.61
CA ALA A 689 12.38 -7.58 20.54
C ALA A 689 12.34 -8.23 19.14
N GLU A 690 11.14 -8.35 18.56
CA GLU A 690 10.94 -8.83 17.20
C GLU A 690 11.66 -7.96 16.16
N TYR A 691 11.50 -6.64 16.24
CA TYR A 691 12.13 -5.70 15.29
C TYR A 691 13.65 -5.65 15.47
N ASP A 692 14.15 -5.72 16.70
CA ASP A 692 15.59 -5.78 16.98
C ASP A 692 16.20 -7.07 16.42
N ALA A 693 15.57 -8.23 16.63
CA ALA A 693 16.01 -9.52 16.07
C ALA A 693 15.95 -9.54 14.53
N PHE A 694 14.88 -9.00 13.95
CA PHE A 694 14.73 -8.85 12.50
C PHE A 694 15.84 -7.97 11.93
N ARG A 695 16.09 -6.80 12.56
CA ARG A 695 17.14 -5.87 12.14
C ARG A 695 18.52 -6.50 12.20
N GLU A 696 18.86 -7.22 13.28
CA GLU A 696 20.12 -7.95 13.38
C GLU A 696 20.28 -8.97 12.25
N THR A 697 19.23 -9.75 11.98
CA THR A 697 19.23 -10.73 10.88
C THR A 697 19.36 -10.04 9.51
N PHE A 698 18.66 -8.92 9.30
CA PHE A 698 18.69 -8.15 8.05
C PHE A 698 20.06 -7.54 7.79
N LEU A 699 20.69 -6.95 8.81
CA LEU A 699 22.04 -6.40 8.71
C LEU A 699 23.09 -7.50 8.49
N ASN A 700 22.89 -8.69 9.08
CA ASN A 700 23.77 -9.84 8.87
C ASN A 700 23.62 -10.49 7.48
N ARG A 701 22.40 -10.53 6.91
CA ARG A 701 22.12 -11.03 5.55
C ARG A 701 22.65 -10.13 4.45
N SER A 702 22.88 -8.85 4.73
CA SER A 702 23.37 -7.87 3.74
C SER A 702 24.86 -8.07 3.35
N ARG A 703 25.53 -9.11 3.86
CA ARG A 703 26.96 -9.37 3.59
C ARG A 703 27.29 -10.22 2.35
N ASP A 704 26.31 -10.82 1.65
CA ASP A 704 26.61 -11.78 0.57
C ASP A 704 25.89 -11.49 -0.77
N LYS A 705 25.94 -10.23 -1.25
CA LYS A 705 25.76 -9.97 -2.69
C LYS A 705 27.00 -9.26 -3.23
N ASN A 706 27.69 -9.91 -4.17
CA ASN A 706 28.76 -9.26 -4.91
C ASN A 706 28.15 -8.15 -5.78
N PHE A 707 28.58 -6.91 -5.56
CA PHE A 707 28.24 -5.78 -6.41
C PHE A 707 29.42 -5.49 -7.35
N LEU A 708 29.09 -5.07 -8.57
CA LEU A 708 30.05 -4.53 -9.53
C LEU A 708 30.26 -3.04 -9.23
N THR A 709 31.46 -2.52 -9.52
CA THR A 709 31.64 -1.06 -9.61
C THR A 709 30.79 -0.51 -10.76
N ILE A 710 30.43 0.78 -10.72
CA ILE A 710 29.64 1.40 -11.80
C ILE A 710 30.32 1.24 -13.18
N GLU A 711 31.65 1.33 -13.25
CA GLU A 711 32.41 1.08 -14.47
C GLU A 711 32.30 -0.38 -14.96
N GLN A 712 32.33 -1.35 -14.04
CA GLN A 712 32.14 -2.76 -14.37
C GLN A 712 30.70 -3.03 -14.83
N ALA A 713 29.71 -2.42 -14.19
CA ALA A 713 28.32 -2.51 -14.59
C ALA A 713 28.09 -1.91 -15.99
N ARG A 714 28.67 -0.73 -16.29
CA ARG A 714 28.65 -0.12 -17.63
C ARG A 714 29.29 -1.01 -18.70
N LYS A 715 30.40 -1.68 -18.37
CA LYS A 715 31.01 -2.68 -19.27
C LYS A 715 30.11 -3.89 -19.53
N ASN A 716 29.27 -4.26 -18.56
CA ASN A 716 28.28 -5.33 -18.68
C ASN A 716 26.87 -4.82 -19.08
N LYS A 717 26.78 -3.64 -19.73
CA LYS A 717 25.50 -3.09 -20.20
C LYS A 717 24.81 -4.00 -21.22
N LEU A 718 23.50 -3.80 -21.40
CA LEU A 718 22.76 -4.48 -22.45
C LEU A 718 23.33 -4.07 -23.82
N GLN A 719 23.72 -5.06 -24.62
CA GLN A 719 24.28 -4.86 -25.96
C GLN A 719 23.20 -5.18 -26.99
N LEU A 720 22.57 -4.15 -27.54
CA LEU A 720 21.62 -4.28 -28.65
C LEU A 720 22.35 -4.16 -29.99
N ASP A 721 21.84 -4.85 -31.01
CA ASP A 721 22.39 -4.79 -32.37
C ASP A 721 21.91 -3.51 -33.06
N TRP A 722 22.63 -2.42 -32.77
CA TRP A 722 22.33 -1.11 -33.34
C TRP A 722 22.57 -1.05 -34.84
N ASP A 723 23.41 -1.89 -35.43
CA ASP A 723 23.67 -1.90 -36.88
C ASP A 723 22.43 -2.39 -37.65
N ASN A 724 21.76 -3.42 -37.14
CA ASN A 724 20.53 -3.96 -37.72
C ASN A 724 19.23 -3.32 -37.19
N PHE A 725 19.30 -2.45 -36.18
CA PHE A 725 18.15 -1.69 -35.70
C PHE A 725 17.96 -0.39 -36.49
N THR A 726 16.75 -0.10 -36.96
CA THR A 726 16.41 1.20 -37.56
C THR A 726 15.37 1.88 -36.69
N PRO A 727 15.74 2.94 -35.94
CA PRO A 727 14.79 3.71 -35.16
C PRO A 727 13.61 4.19 -36.01
N VAL A 728 12.39 3.95 -35.54
CA VAL A 728 11.19 4.44 -36.23
C VAL A 728 11.03 5.93 -35.93
N LYS A 729 11.06 6.75 -36.98
CA LYS A 729 10.83 8.18 -36.86
C LYS A 729 9.37 8.46 -36.50
N PRO A 730 9.09 9.25 -35.43
CA PRO A 730 7.74 9.66 -35.08
C PRO A 730 7.06 10.44 -36.19
N ASN A 731 5.74 10.23 -36.36
CA ASN A 731 4.90 11.02 -37.26
C ASN A 731 4.78 12.48 -36.77
N ILE A 732 4.72 12.68 -35.46
CA ILE A 732 4.64 13.99 -34.81
C ILE A 732 5.81 14.10 -33.82
N ILE A 733 6.58 15.18 -33.94
CA ILE A 733 7.73 15.50 -33.08
C ILE A 733 7.45 16.85 -32.40
N GLY A 734 7.78 16.95 -31.11
CA GLY A 734 7.52 18.13 -30.28
C GLY A 734 6.36 17.94 -29.30
N GLU A 735 6.09 18.98 -28.52
CA GLU A 735 5.06 19.01 -27.48
C GLU A 735 3.64 19.14 -28.06
N GLN A 736 2.67 18.43 -27.49
CA GLN A 736 1.25 18.47 -27.86
C GLN A 736 0.40 18.43 -26.59
N VAL A 737 -0.58 19.34 -26.49
CA VAL A 737 -1.63 19.31 -25.45
C VAL A 737 -2.82 18.55 -25.97
N ILE A 738 -3.44 17.74 -25.12
CA ILE A 738 -4.61 16.95 -25.43
C ILE A 738 -5.63 17.04 -24.29
N GLU A 739 -6.88 17.30 -24.64
CA GLU A 739 -8.03 17.17 -23.75
C GLU A 739 -8.94 16.09 -24.33
N VAL A 740 -9.45 15.22 -23.47
CA VAL A 740 -10.24 14.04 -23.88
C VAL A 740 -11.56 14.05 -23.13
N GLU A 741 -12.65 13.75 -23.83
CA GLU A 741 -13.95 13.52 -23.17
C GLU A 741 -13.87 12.21 -22.37
N LEU A 742 -14.34 12.22 -21.13
CA LEU A 742 -14.19 11.08 -20.20
C LEU A 742 -14.79 9.78 -20.74
N ASP A 743 -15.86 9.84 -21.56
CA ASP A 743 -16.48 8.67 -22.18
C ASP A 743 -15.48 7.86 -23.03
N VAL A 744 -14.48 8.52 -23.63
CA VAL A 744 -13.44 7.87 -24.44
C VAL A 744 -12.50 7.02 -23.58
N LEU A 745 -12.34 7.37 -22.31
CA LEU A 745 -11.43 6.69 -21.38
C LEU A 745 -12.05 5.47 -20.70
N VAL A 746 -13.39 5.37 -20.64
CA VAL A 746 -14.09 4.27 -19.96
C VAL A 746 -13.64 2.87 -20.42
N PRO A 747 -13.46 2.59 -21.73
CA PRO A 747 -12.98 1.29 -22.20
C PRO A 747 -11.55 0.93 -21.79
N TYR A 748 -10.76 1.91 -21.34
CA TYR A 748 -9.36 1.75 -20.92
C TYR A 748 -9.20 1.59 -19.40
N ILE A 749 -10.30 1.58 -18.65
CA ILE A 749 -10.26 1.41 -17.19
C ILE A 749 -9.90 -0.04 -16.86
N ASP A 750 -8.75 -0.23 -16.19
CA ASP A 750 -8.49 -1.44 -15.42
C ASP A 750 -9.20 -1.35 -14.06
N TRP A 751 -10.26 -2.15 -13.91
CA TRP A 751 -11.05 -2.25 -12.69
C TRP A 751 -10.39 -3.09 -11.59
N THR A 752 -9.34 -3.84 -11.88
CA THR A 752 -8.69 -4.70 -10.87
C THR A 752 -8.13 -3.88 -9.70
N PRO A 753 -7.40 -2.76 -9.92
CA PRO A 753 -6.94 -1.93 -8.80
C PRO A 753 -8.07 -1.13 -8.11
N PHE A 754 -9.22 -0.93 -8.78
CA PHE A 754 -10.40 -0.38 -8.13
C PHE A 754 -10.89 -1.32 -7.01
N PHE A 755 -11.05 -2.63 -7.30
CA PHE A 755 -11.44 -3.60 -6.27
C PHE A 755 -10.40 -3.74 -5.15
N ARG A 756 -9.10 -3.70 -5.50
CA ARG A 756 -8.03 -3.72 -4.48
C ARG A 756 -8.09 -2.53 -3.54
N THR A 757 -8.47 -1.35 -4.03
CA THR A 757 -8.67 -0.14 -3.20
C THR A 757 -9.77 -0.38 -2.15
N TRP A 758 -10.74 -1.20 -2.49
CA TRP A 758 -11.82 -1.63 -1.61
C TRP A 758 -11.50 -2.91 -0.83
N GLU A 759 -10.23 -3.32 -0.73
CA GLU A 759 -9.79 -4.58 -0.07
C GLU A 759 -10.52 -5.83 -0.58
N LEU A 760 -10.96 -5.81 -1.85
CA LEU A 760 -11.53 -6.96 -2.55
C LEU A 760 -10.45 -7.54 -3.49
N PHE A 761 -9.98 -8.74 -3.18
CA PHE A 761 -8.90 -9.39 -3.90
C PHE A 761 -9.47 -10.32 -4.99
N GLY A 762 -8.99 -10.14 -6.21
CA GLY A 762 -9.45 -10.87 -7.39
C GLY A 762 -9.22 -10.06 -8.66
N LYS A 763 -9.26 -10.69 -9.83
CA LYS A 763 -9.09 -10.03 -11.14
C LYS A 763 -10.46 -9.73 -11.74
N TYR A 764 -10.68 -8.52 -12.26
CA TYR A 764 -11.89 -8.22 -13.04
C TYR A 764 -11.83 -8.88 -14.43
N PRO A 765 -12.94 -9.41 -14.99
CA PRO A 765 -14.28 -9.47 -14.41
C PRO A 765 -14.56 -10.68 -13.53
N ALA A 766 -13.63 -11.63 -13.40
CA ALA A 766 -13.82 -12.88 -12.66
C ALA A 766 -14.22 -12.66 -11.19
N ILE A 767 -13.72 -11.59 -10.56
CA ILE A 767 -14.07 -11.19 -9.19
C ILE A 767 -15.57 -10.96 -8.99
N LEU A 768 -16.33 -10.59 -10.03
CA LEU A 768 -17.78 -10.38 -9.91
C LEU A 768 -18.57 -11.67 -9.68
N THR A 769 -18.01 -12.81 -10.10
CA THR A 769 -18.60 -14.14 -9.94
C THR A 769 -17.88 -14.97 -8.89
N ASP A 770 -16.99 -14.35 -8.12
CA ASP A 770 -16.25 -15.00 -7.05
C ASP A 770 -17.20 -15.53 -5.97
N GLU A 771 -16.96 -16.75 -5.47
CA GLU A 771 -17.87 -17.41 -4.52
C GLU A 771 -17.87 -16.76 -3.13
N VAL A 772 -16.79 -16.04 -2.78
CA VAL A 772 -16.60 -15.42 -1.46
C VAL A 772 -16.89 -13.92 -1.52
N VAL A 773 -16.33 -13.22 -2.50
CA VAL A 773 -16.42 -11.75 -2.60
C VAL A 773 -17.32 -11.26 -3.74
N GLY A 774 -17.86 -12.14 -4.58
CA GLY A 774 -18.52 -11.75 -5.83
C GLY A 774 -19.79 -10.95 -5.66
N GLU A 775 -20.59 -11.23 -4.63
CA GLU A 775 -21.78 -10.43 -4.31
C GLU A 775 -21.39 -8.98 -3.97
N GLN A 776 -20.35 -8.81 -3.16
CA GLN A 776 -19.86 -7.50 -2.70
C GLN A 776 -19.13 -6.76 -3.82
N ALA A 777 -18.32 -7.46 -4.62
CA ALA A 777 -17.68 -6.92 -5.81
C ALA A 777 -18.73 -6.42 -6.81
N THR A 778 -19.79 -7.19 -7.04
CA THR A 778 -20.91 -6.79 -7.88
C THR A 778 -21.63 -5.55 -7.34
N SER A 779 -21.88 -5.49 -6.04
CA SER A 779 -22.53 -4.32 -5.41
C SER A 779 -21.69 -3.05 -5.51
N VAL A 780 -20.39 -3.09 -5.14
CA VAL A 780 -19.52 -1.90 -5.20
C VAL A 780 -19.29 -1.46 -6.64
N PHE A 781 -19.25 -2.41 -7.58
CA PHE A 781 -19.15 -2.10 -9.00
C PHE A 781 -20.41 -1.40 -9.51
N ALA A 782 -21.60 -1.85 -9.11
CA ALA A 782 -22.85 -1.17 -9.47
C ALA A 782 -22.87 0.28 -8.97
N ASP A 783 -22.49 0.52 -7.71
CA ASP A 783 -22.40 1.88 -7.14
C ASP A 783 -21.36 2.74 -7.91
N ALA A 784 -20.23 2.14 -8.30
CA ALA A 784 -19.22 2.80 -9.12
C ALA A 784 -19.75 3.16 -10.51
N GLN A 785 -20.55 2.30 -11.14
CA GLN A 785 -21.19 2.56 -12.43
C GLN A 785 -22.23 3.70 -12.33
N GLU A 786 -22.97 3.79 -11.23
CA GLU A 786 -23.90 4.91 -10.99
C GLU A 786 -23.16 6.24 -10.85
N MET A 787 -22.10 6.28 -10.03
CA MET A 787 -21.29 7.48 -9.88
C MET A 787 -20.56 7.85 -11.19
N LEU A 788 -20.07 6.85 -11.92
CA LEU A 788 -19.50 7.03 -13.26
C LEU A 788 -20.51 7.70 -14.20
N ALA A 789 -21.76 7.26 -14.21
CA ALA A 789 -22.80 7.88 -15.03
C ALA A 789 -23.04 9.35 -14.66
N VAL A 790 -22.96 9.71 -13.38
CA VAL A 790 -23.03 11.11 -12.92
C VAL A 790 -21.82 11.91 -13.40
N ILE A 791 -20.60 11.38 -13.23
CA ILE A 791 -19.35 12.01 -13.67
C ILE A 791 -19.44 12.37 -15.16
N LEU A 792 -19.86 11.41 -15.99
CA LEU A 792 -19.95 11.57 -17.44
C LEU A 792 -21.04 12.57 -17.84
N LYS A 793 -22.24 12.45 -17.24
CA LYS A 793 -23.39 13.31 -17.56
C LYS A 793 -23.18 14.76 -17.15
N GLU A 794 -22.63 14.99 -15.96
CA GLU A 794 -22.46 16.33 -15.40
C GLU A 794 -21.10 16.95 -15.72
N LYS A 795 -20.20 16.19 -16.36
CA LYS A 795 -18.82 16.59 -16.67
C LYS A 795 -18.09 17.15 -15.44
N LYS A 796 -18.25 16.46 -14.30
CA LYS A 796 -17.71 16.89 -13.00
C LYS A 796 -16.17 16.89 -12.96
N LEU A 797 -15.54 16.06 -13.79
CA LEU A 797 -14.09 15.92 -13.89
C LEU A 797 -13.62 16.34 -15.30
N THR A 798 -12.35 16.73 -15.43
CA THR A 798 -11.75 17.09 -16.72
C THR A 798 -10.48 16.29 -16.96
N ALA A 799 -10.38 15.61 -18.10
CA ALA A 799 -9.17 14.90 -18.51
C ALA A 799 -8.26 15.80 -19.36
N LYS A 800 -7.11 16.20 -18.80
CA LYS A 800 -6.08 16.99 -19.49
C LYS A 800 -4.76 16.24 -19.56
N GLY A 801 -4.08 16.35 -20.68
CA GLY A 801 -2.81 15.70 -20.92
C GLY A 801 -1.87 16.56 -21.76
N ILE A 802 -0.58 16.32 -21.57
CA ILE A 802 0.48 16.87 -22.40
C ILE A 802 1.51 15.78 -22.65
N TYR A 803 1.98 15.69 -23.88
CA TYR A 803 3.02 14.74 -24.27
C TYR A 803 3.94 15.36 -25.30
N GLY A 804 5.10 14.76 -25.49
CA GLY A 804 5.98 15.14 -26.59
C GLY A 804 6.97 14.03 -26.91
N ILE A 805 7.34 13.93 -28.19
CA ILE A 805 8.36 13.00 -28.67
C ILE A 805 9.50 13.82 -29.26
N PHE A 806 10.73 13.50 -28.88
CA PHE A 806 11.91 14.25 -29.24
C PHE A 806 12.98 13.34 -29.84
N PRO A 807 13.79 13.83 -30.79
CA PRO A 807 15.01 13.16 -31.17
C PRO A 807 15.90 12.98 -29.92
N ALA A 808 16.46 11.80 -29.76
CA ALA A 808 17.18 11.40 -28.57
C ALA A 808 18.37 10.50 -28.91
N ASN A 809 19.43 10.56 -28.11
CA ASN A 809 20.48 9.55 -28.11
C ASN A 809 20.95 9.24 -26.70
N GLN A 810 21.41 7.99 -26.50
CA GLN A 810 22.16 7.62 -25.32
C GLN A 810 23.54 8.30 -25.36
N ILE A 811 23.93 8.93 -24.25
CA ILE A 811 25.26 9.50 -24.01
C ILE A 811 25.81 9.00 -22.66
N ASN A 812 27.13 9.02 -22.50
CA ASN A 812 27.82 8.68 -21.24
C ASN A 812 27.39 7.32 -20.62
N ASP A 813 27.01 6.35 -21.46
CA ASP A 813 26.44 5.04 -21.10
C ASP A 813 25.09 5.05 -20.38
N ASP A 814 24.74 6.06 -19.58
CA ASP A 814 23.56 6.01 -18.70
C ASP A 814 22.59 7.18 -18.88
N ASP A 815 22.89 8.15 -19.73
CA ASP A 815 22.07 9.35 -19.90
C ASP A 815 21.41 9.37 -21.28
N ILE A 816 20.29 10.08 -21.39
CA ILE A 816 19.59 10.30 -22.64
C ILE A 816 19.56 11.80 -22.93
N GLU A 817 20.27 12.21 -23.98
CA GLU A 817 20.27 13.59 -24.47
C GLU A 817 19.12 13.78 -25.45
N LEU A 818 18.23 14.72 -25.16
CA LEU A 818 17.16 15.13 -26.06
C LEU A 818 17.57 16.37 -26.84
N TYR A 819 17.21 16.38 -28.11
CA TYR A 819 17.55 17.47 -29.00
C TYR A 819 16.34 18.28 -29.44
N GLN A 820 16.61 19.50 -29.92
CA GLN A 820 15.57 20.37 -30.43
C GLN A 820 14.89 19.72 -31.65
N ALA A 821 13.55 19.69 -31.64
CA ALA A 821 12.80 19.25 -32.81
C ALA A 821 13.16 20.14 -34.02
N PRO A 822 13.39 19.56 -35.21
CA PRO A 822 13.42 20.36 -36.44
C PRO A 822 12.09 21.12 -36.53
N PRO A 823 12.06 22.41 -36.90
CA PRO A 823 10.79 23.11 -37.11
C PRO A 823 9.95 22.31 -38.12
N ALA A 824 8.68 22.07 -37.78
CA ALA A 824 7.77 21.31 -38.62
C ALA A 824 7.75 21.91 -40.05
N PRO A 825 7.82 21.09 -41.12
CA PRO A 825 7.48 21.56 -42.44
C PRO A 825 5.97 21.88 -42.47
N GLU A 826 5.63 23.17 -42.54
CA GLU A 826 4.25 23.59 -42.88
C GLU A 826 3.88 23.00 -44.24
N GLY A 827 2.98 22.01 -44.23
CA GLY A 827 2.66 21.23 -45.42
C GLY A 827 1.47 20.30 -45.26
N GLY A 828 0.39 20.77 -44.64
CA GLY A 828 -0.95 20.17 -44.72
C GLY A 828 -1.92 21.22 -45.27
N ALA A 829 -2.59 20.92 -46.37
CA ALA A 829 -3.31 21.86 -47.24
C ALA A 829 -4.19 22.90 -46.52
N ILE A 830 -3.97 24.18 -46.82
CA ILE A 830 -4.97 25.24 -47.06
C ILE A 830 -4.28 26.34 -47.90
N GLN A 831 -4.95 26.79 -48.96
CA GLN A 831 -4.53 27.95 -49.76
C GLN A 831 -4.84 29.25 -49.01
N ILE A 832 -3.88 30.19 -48.99
CA ILE A 832 -3.95 31.61 -49.43
C ILE A 832 -3.01 32.50 -48.59
N GLU A 833 -1.99 33.01 -49.29
CA GLU A 833 -1.27 34.29 -49.14
C GLU A 833 -0.79 34.78 -47.77
N GLU A 834 0.45 34.43 -47.41
CA GLU A 834 1.37 35.38 -46.79
C GLU A 834 2.82 35.11 -47.26
N LYS A 835 3.53 36.17 -47.67
CA LYS A 835 4.92 36.08 -48.14
C LYS A 835 5.82 35.63 -46.99
N GLN A 836 6.27 34.36 -46.98
CA GLN A 836 7.30 33.86 -46.07
C GLN A 836 8.57 34.76 -46.10
N THR A 837 8.71 35.62 -45.10
CA THR A 837 9.98 36.26 -44.75
C THR A 837 10.69 35.36 -43.76
N TRP A 838 11.74 34.68 -44.22
CA TRP A 838 12.67 33.97 -43.37
C TRP A 838 13.36 35.00 -42.45
N GLU A 839 13.04 35.00 -41.15
CA GLU A 839 13.75 35.79 -40.16
C GLU A 839 15.12 35.15 -39.90
N THR A 840 16.11 35.53 -40.71
CA THR A 840 17.47 34.99 -40.63
C THR A 840 18.39 35.80 -39.73
N ALA A 841 17.94 36.93 -39.20
CA ALA A 841 18.63 37.79 -38.21
C ALA A 841 17.60 38.61 -37.43
N SER A 842 18.00 39.19 -36.29
CA SER A 842 17.11 40.10 -35.53
C SER A 842 16.76 41.34 -36.35
N PRO A 843 15.55 41.93 -36.23
CA PRO A 843 15.13 43.06 -37.07
C PRO A 843 16.09 44.25 -37.05
N ALA A 844 16.58 44.61 -35.86
CA ALA A 844 17.53 45.72 -35.69
C ALA A 844 18.88 45.46 -36.38
N LEU A 845 19.38 44.22 -36.34
CA LEU A 845 20.63 43.84 -36.97
C LEU A 845 20.48 43.67 -38.49
N TYR A 846 19.35 43.11 -38.91
CA TYR A 846 19.01 42.93 -40.32
C TYR A 846 18.99 44.28 -41.04
N ASP A 847 18.37 45.31 -40.46
CA ASP A 847 18.30 46.64 -41.09
C ASP A 847 19.69 47.27 -41.28
N VAL A 848 20.62 47.04 -40.34
CA VAL A 848 22.02 47.50 -40.45
C VAL A 848 22.78 46.73 -41.54
N LEU A 849 22.70 45.40 -41.54
CA LEU A 849 23.45 44.55 -42.48
C LEU A 849 22.86 44.55 -43.90
N LYS A 850 21.58 44.87 -44.06
CA LYS A 850 20.88 44.91 -45.35
C LYS A 850 21.47 45.92 -46.32
N GLU A 851 21.92 47.08 -45.86
CA GLU A 851 22.55 48.09 -46.72
C GLU A 851 23.94 47.61 -47.18
N ARG A 852 24.74 47.01 -46.28
CA ARG A 852 26.02 46.39 -46.65
C ARG A 852 25.85 45.24 -47.65
N ALA A 853 24.83 44.40 -47.46
CA ALA A 853 24.49 43.34 -48.40
C ALA A 853 24.08 43.89 -49.78
N LYS A 854 23.36 45.02 -49.84
CA LYS A 854 23.03 45.69 -51.12
C LYS A 854 24.28 46.21 -51.82
N GLU A 855 25.22 46.81 -51.10
CA GLU A 855 26.49 47.27 -51.66
C GLU A 855 27.29 46.12 -52.27
N MET A 856 27.38 44.98 -51.57
CA MET A 856 28.05 43.78 -52.07
C MET A 856 27.38 43.23 -53.35
N ARG A 857 26.04 43.23 -53.42
CA ARG A 857 25.32 42.83 -54.65
C ARG A 857 25.59 43.73 -55.85
N ASN A 858 25.98 44.98 -55.61
CA ASN A 858 26.31 45.95 -56.67
C ASN A 858 27.78 45.90 -57.09
N LYS A 859 28.65 45.21 -56.33
CA LYS A 859 30.08 45.04 -56.61
C LYS A 859 30.55 43.57 -56.49
N PRO A 860 29.88 42.60 -57.16
CA PRO A 860 30.28 41.20 -57.05
C PRO A 860 31.60 40.93 -57.78
N THR A 861 32.37 39.97 -57.31
CA THR A 861 33.56 39.46 -58.03
C THR A 861 33.16 38.78 -59.34
N GLU A 862 34.10 38.62 -60.28
CA GLU A 862 33.83 37.91 -61.55
C GLU A 862 33.43 36.45 -61.31
N ALA A 863 33.97 35.80 -60.28
CA ALA A 863 33.58 34.45 -59.87
C ALA A 863 32.14 34.41 -59.32
N GLU A 864 31.78 35.33 -58.41
CA GLU A 864 30.39 35.46 -57.92
C GLU A 864 29.39 35.75 -59.05
N LYS A 865 29.75 36.61 -60.02
CA LYS A 865 28.90 36.87 -61.20
C LYS A 865 28.67 35.61 -62.01
N MET A 866 29.75 34.87 -62.30
CA MET A 866 29.70 33.63 -63.07
C MET A 866 28.84 32.57 -62.37
N LEU A 867 29.01 32.39 -61.06
CA LEU A 867 28.23 31.44 -60.27
C LEU A 867 26.76 31.88 -60.11
N TRP A 868 26.49 33.17 -59.91
CA TRP A 868 25.12 33.69 -59.83
C TRP A 868 24.32 33.49 -61.12
N ASN A 869 24.95 33.65 -62.29
CA ASN A 869 24.27 33.41 -63.57
C ASN A 869 23.70 31.98 -63.67
N VAL A 870 24.36 31.02 -63.01
CA VAL A 870 23.91 29.63 -62.96
C VAL A 870 22.89 29.39 -61.85
N LEU A 871 23.13 29.93 -60.65
CA LEU A 871 22.26 29.74 -59.48
C LEU A 871 20.94 30.52 -59.57
N SER A 872 20.90 31.60 -60.34
CA SER A 872 19.72 32.43 -60.53
C SER A 872 18.59 31.68 -61.27
N ASN A 873 17.35 32.15 -61.13
CA ASN A 873 16.17 31.59 -61.80
C ASN A 873 15.94 30.08 -61.57
N LYS A 874 16.32 29.58 -60.38
CA LYS A 874 16.19 28.16 -60.03
C LYS A 874 17.02 27.20 -60.90
N GLY A 875 18.16 27.67 -61.41
CA GLY A 875 18.98 26.96 -62.41
C GLY A 875 19.64 25.65 -61.96
N ILE A 876 19.61 25.29 -60.67
CA ILE A 876 20.07 23.98 -60.16
C ILE A 876 18.91 23.31 -59.39
N GLU A 877 18.49 22.12 -59.83
CA GLU A 877 17.47 21.28 -59.19
C GLU A 877 16.13 22.00 -58.87
N ASN A 878 15.80 23.07 -59.61
CA ASN A 878 14.62 23.91 -59.38
C ASN A 878 14.58 24.60 -57.99
N LEU A 879 15.74 24.76 -57.33
CA LEU A 879 15.86 25.33 -55.98
C LEU A 879 16.16 26.84 -56.01
N LYS A 880 15.62 27.58 -55.03
CA LYS A 880 15.78 29.04 -54.96
C LYS A 880 17.04 29.45 -54.18
N PHE A 881 18.02 30.02 -54.89
CA PHE A 881 19.19 30.64 -54.28
C PHE A 881 19.01 32.14 -54.05
N ARG A 882 19.62 32.65 -52.98
CA ARG A 882 19.76 34.08 -52.66
C ARG A 882 21.24 34.42 -52.63
N ARG A 883 21.62 35.59 -53.14
CA ARG A 883 22.99 36.10 -53.05
C ARG A 883 23.14 37.19 -52.01
N GLN A 884 24.29 37.22 -51.35
CA GLN A 884 24.67 38.19 -50.31
C GLN A 884 23.55 38.30 -49.27
N HIS A 885 23.27 37.17 -48.60
CA HIS A 885 22.15 37.02 -47.68
C HIS A 885 22.62 37.17 -46.23
N VAL A 886 21.83 37.86 -45.41
CA VAL A 886 22.15 38.06 -43.99
C VAL A 886 21.70 36.82 -43.22
N ILE A 887 22.58 36.22 -42.43
CA ILE A 887 22.30 35.14 -41.48
C ILE A 887 23.02 35.47 -40.16
N GLY A 888 22.25 35.79 -39.12
CA GLY A 888 22.77 36.34 -37.87
C GLY A 888 23.54 37.64 -38.10
N GLU A 889 24.80 37.65 -37.64
CA GLU A 889 25.72 38.78 -37.80
C GLU A 889 26.53 38.73 -39.10
N TYR A 890 26.32 37.70 -39.93
CA TYR A 890 27.12 37.45 -41.13
C TYR A 890 26.35 37.70 -42.44
N ILE A 891 27.08 38.04 -43.50
CA ILE A 891 26.58 38.13 -44.87
C ILE A 891 27.28 37.04 -45.67
N VAL A 892 26.50 36.07 -46.17
CA VAL A 892 27.00 34.93 -46.94
C VAL A 892 26.82 35.14 -48.44
N ASP A 893 27.77 34.68 -49.26
CA ASP A 893 27.78 34.98 -50.70
C ASP A 893 26.58 34.40 -51.44
N PHE A 894 26.25 33.13 -51.21
CA PHE A 894 25.02 32.51 -51.69
C PHE A 894 24.41 31.57 -50.65
N VAL A 895 23.09 31.45 -50.65
CA VAL A 895 22.38 30.49 -49.80
C VAL A 895 21.14 29.93 -50.49
N CYS A 896 20.94 28.62 -50.36
CA CYS A 896 19.67 27.95 -50.60
C CYS A 896 19.01 27.71 -49.24
N LEU A 897 18.03 28.55 -48.87
CA LEU A 897 17.33 28.42 -47.58
C LEU A 897 16.54 27.11 -47.48
N GLU A 898 15.97 26.67 -48.61
CA GLU A 898 15.19 25.43 -48.71
C GLU A 898 16.01 24.17 -48.37
N ARG A 899 17.31 24.20 -48.66
CA ARG A 899 18.24 23.09 -48.35
C ARG A 899 19.25 23.43 -47.26
N ARG A 900 19.11 24.59 -46.61
CA ARG A 900 20.05 25.15 -45.63
C ARG A 900 21.52 25.02 -46.06
N LEU A 901 21.82 25.28 -47.34
CA LEU A 901 23.18 25.23 -47.89
C LEU A 901 23.68 26.65 -48.14
N VAL A 902 24.77 27.01 -47.49
CA VAL A 902 25.54 28.24 -47.70
C VAL A 902 26.71 27.95 -48.62
N ILE A 903 26.92 28.80 -49.63
CA ILE A 903 28.04 28.72 -50.57
C ILE A 903 28.82 30.04 -50.47
N GLU A 904 30.08 29.96 -50.08
CA GLU A 904 31.01 31.10 -50.04
C GLU A 904 31.99 31.01 -51.22
N VAL A 905 32.28 32.15 -51.85
CA VAL A 905 33.21 32.27 -52.98
C VAL A 905 34.38 33.16 -52.55
N ASP A 906 35.36 32.55 -51.90
CA ASP A 906 36.47 33.29 -51.29
C ASP A 906 37.51 33.75 -52.33
N GLY A 907 38.00 34.97 -52.12
CA GLY A 907 39.26 35.48 -52.69
C GLY A 907 40.46 34.74 -52.11
N GLY A 908 41.58 34.72 -52.85
CA GLY A 908 42.76 33.93 -52.48
C GLY A 908 43.17 34.08 -51.01
N ILE A 909 43.39 32.94 -50.35
CA ILE A 909 43.77 32.77 -48.95
C ILE A 909 44.88 33.77 -48.58
N HIS A 910 44.57 34.72 -47.69
CA HIS A 910 45.59 35.50 -47.01
C HIS A 910 45.92 34.78 -45.69
N ASP A 911 47.10 34.15 -45.65
CA ASP A 911 47.63 33.36 -44.53
C ASP A 911 47.97 34.23 -43.30
N THR A 912 46.96 34.61 -42.52
CA THR A 912 47.15 35.09 -41.15
C THR A 912 46.35 34.23 -40.18
N ALA A 913 46.96 33.83 -39.07
CA ALA A 913 46.37 32.88 -38.11
C ALA A 913 45.05 33.40 -37.49
N GLU A 914 44.97 34.71 -37.23
CA GLU A 914 43.79 35.38 -36.66
C GLU A 914 42.56 35.33 -37.59
N GLN A 915 42.78 35.37 -38.91
CA GLN A 915 41.71 35.37 -39.89
C GLN A 915 41.14 33.96 -40.12
N LYS A 916 41.99 32.95 -39.98
CA LYS A 916 41.59 31.54 -40.04
C LYS A 916 40.72 31.13 -38.84
N GLU A 917 41.09 31.59 -37.64
CA GLU A 917 40.34 31.33 -36.41
C GLU A 917 38.95 32.00 -36.43
N HIS A 918 38.86 33.23 -36.98
CA HIS A 918 37.58 33.92 -37.18
C HIS A 918 36.68 33.21 -38.22
N ASP A 919 37.26 32.71 -39.30
CA ASP A 919 36.51 32.01 -40.36
C ASP A 919 36.03 30.61 -39.93
N GLU A 920 36.81 29.91 -39.11
CA GLU A 920 36.41 28.66 -38.45
C GLU A 920 35.25 28.94 -37.49
N TYR A 921 35.35 29.95 -36.62
CA TYR A 921 34.27 30.35 -35.71
C TYR A 921 32.98 30.75 -36.44
N ARG A 922 33.10 31.48 -37.56
CA ARG A 922 31.95 31.84 -38.41
C ARG A 922 31.29 30.61 -39.01
N THR A 923 32.09 29.63 -39.47
CA THR A 923 31.59 28.39 -40.06
C THR A 923 30.87 27.56 -39.01
N ASP A 924 31.50 27.35 -37.85
CA ASP A 924 30.93 26.64 -36.70
C ASP A 924 29.61 27.29 -36.25
N TRP A 925 29.54 28.63 -36.24
CA TRP A 925 28.31 29.33 -35.88
C TRP A 925 27.20 29.09 -36.90
N LEU A 926 27.48 29.17 -38.20
CA LEU A 926 26.48 28.91 -39.26
C LEU A 926 26.00 27.45 -39.22
N GLU A 927 26.91 26.51 -39.00
CA GLU A 927 26.59 25.09 -38.81
C GLU A 927 25.78 24.84 -37.55
N SER A 928 26.06 25.56 -36.45
CA SER A 928 25.24 25.53 -35.24
C SER A 928 23.80 26.04 -35.46
N LYS A 929 23.56 26.84 -36.50
CA LYS A 929 22.23 27.28 -36.93
C LYS A 929 21.59 26.35 -37.96
N GLY A 930 22.21 25.20 -38.22
CA GLY A 930 21.72 24.16 -39.11
C GLY A 930 21.97 24.42 -40.59
N PHE A 931 22.90 25.33 -40.93
CA PHE A 931 23.34 25.55 -42.30
C PHE A 931 24.63 24.78 -42.60
N LYS A 932 24.68 24.05 -43.70
CA LYS A 932 25.94 23.48 -44.21
C LYS A 932 26.68 24.54 -45.01
N VAL A 933 27.97 24.76 -44.74
CA VAL A 933 28.80 25.75 -45.44
C VAL A 933 29.77 25.07 -46.40
N VAL A 934 29.76 25.46 -47.66
CA VAL A 934 30.73 24.99 -48.66
C VAL A 934 31.46 26.17 -49.29
N ARG A 935 32.77 26.05 -49.48
CA ARG A 935 33.63 27.14 -49.96
C ARG A 935 34.27 26.78 -51.30
N TYR A 936 34.26 27.72 -52.24
CA TYR A 936 34.93 27.60 -53.52
C TYR A 936 35.87 28.80 -53.74
N THR A 937 37.08 28.54 -54.22
CA THR A 937 38.02 29.63 -54.54
C THR A 937 37.64 30.31 -55.87
N ASN A 938 37.94 31.61 -55.99
CA ASN A 938 37.78 32.35 -57.25
C ASN A 938 38.39 31.62 -58.47
N ARG A 939 39.56 30.99 -58.31
CA ARG A 939 40.20 30.23 -59.40
C ARG A 939 39.36 29.02 -59.82
N GLN A 940 38.82 28.24 -58.88
CA GLN A 940 38.01 27.05 -59.17
C GLN A 940 36.75 27.41 -59.96
N VAL A 941 36.03 28.45 -59.52
CA VAL A 941 34.80 28.91 -60.19
C VAL A 941 35.09 29.41 -61.60
N LEU A 942 36.19 30.16 -61.79
CA LEU A 942 36.55 30.73 -63.09
C LEU A 942 37.18 29.72 -64.06
N SER A 943 37.88 28.69 -63.57
CA SER A 943 38.55 27.69 -64.41
C SER A 943 37.65 26.53 -64.84
N ASP A 944 36.71 26.13 -63.98
CA ASP A 944 35.81 25.00 -64.25
C ASP A 944 34.49 25.11 -63.47
N ILE A 945 33.58 25.90 -64.03
CA ILE A 945 32.25 26.11 -63.43
C ILE A 945 31.40 24.83 -63.41
N ASN A 946 31.56 23.93 -64.37
CA ASN A 946 30.74 22.73 -64.48
C ASN A 946 31.02 21.75 -63.33
N ASN A 947 32.30 21.54 -62.99
CA ASN A 947 32.68 20.73 -61.85
C ASN A 947 32.24 21.37 -60.52
N THR A 948 32.31 22.71 -60.42
CA THR A 948 31.78 23.46 -59.28
C THR A 948 30.27 23.22 -59.10
N ILE A 949 29.50 23.26 -60.20
CA ILE A 949 28.06 22.98 -60.20
C ILE A 949 27.76 21.53 -59.78
N GLU A 950 28.54 20.56 -60.28
CA GLU A 950 28.35 19.15 -59.93
C GLU A 950 28.65 18.89 -58.45
N SER A 951 29.68 19.54 -57.90
CA SER A 951 29.94 19.57 -56.46
C SER A 951 28.74 20.15 -55.70
N ILE A 952 28.23 21.32 -56.09
CA ILE A 952 27.05 21.92 -55.45
C ILE A 952 25.84 20.97 -55.52
N ARG A 953 25.58 20.30 -56.65
CA ARG A 953 24.50 19.30 -56.76
C ARG A 953 24.67 18.13 -55.80
N LYS A 954 25.90 17.63 -55.63
CA LYS A 954 26.20 16.56 -54.68
C LYS A 954 25.91 17.01 -53.23
N GLU A 955 26.26 18.25 -52.89
CA GLU A 955 26.01 18.82 -51.57
C GLU A 955 24.52 19.12 -51.32
N LEU A 956 23.74 19.39 -52.38
CA LEU A 956 22.28 19.53 -52.30
C LEU A 956 21.53 18.19 -52.16
N ASN A 957 22.10 17.11 -52.70
CA ASN A 957 21.51 15.76 -52.72
C ASN A 957 22.02 14.84 -51.62
N THR A 958 23.01 15.26 -50.83
CA THR A 958 23.35 14.55 -49.59
C THR A 958 22.19 14.77 -48.63
N ASN A 959 21.47 13.69 -48.27
CA ASN A 959 20.43 13.72 -47.24
C ASN A 959 21.00 14.41 -46.00
N LEU A 960 20.63 15.67 -45.80
CA LEU A 960 20.86 16.37 -44.54
C LEU A 960 19.87 15.80 -43.54
N GLU A 961 20.21 14.66 -42.95
CA GLU A 961 19.98 14.51 -41.52
C GLU A 961 20.82 15.61 -40.86
N VAL A 962 20.26 16.81 -40.76
CA VAL A 962 20.84 17.85 -39.91
C VAL A 962 20.72 17.26 -38.50
N PRO A 963 21.82 16.99 -37.79
CA PRO A 963 21.72 16.61 -36.39
C PRO A 963 20.97 17.74 -35.69
N PRO A 964 19.92 17.43 -34.92
CA PRO A 964 19.10 18.44 -34.28
C PRO A 964 20.00 19.37 -33.44
N SER A 965 20.10 20.63 -33.88
CA SER A 965 21.01 21.60 -33.28
C SER A 965 20.43 22.08 -31.95
N GLY A 966 21.10 21.78 -30.84
CA GLY A 966 20.78 22.26 -29.50
C GLY A 966 20.17 21.18 -28.60
N VAL A 967 20.78 20.98 -27.43
CA VAL A 967 20.25 20.11 -26.36
C VAL A 967 18.99 20.76 -25.78
N ARG A 968 17.86 20.06 -25.88
CA ARG A 968 16.55 20.47 -25.37
C ARG A 968 16.35 20.00 -23.93
N GLY A 969 16.86 18.82 -23.60
CA GLY A 969 16.74 18.21 -22.27
C GLY A 969 17.77 17.11 -22.07
N LEU A 970 18.01 16.74 -20.81
CA LEU A 970 18.87 15.64 -20.41
C LEU A 970 18.12 14.82 -19.37
N PHE A 971 17.89 13.54 -19.66
CA PHE A 971 17.33 12.59 -18.70
C PHE A 971 18.45 11.69 -18.16
N LEU A 972 18.48 11.54 -16.84
CA LEU A 972 19.47 10.74 -16.14
C LEU A 972 18.86 9.38 -15.79
N THR A 973 19.55 8.30 -16.16
CA THR A 973 19.13 6.95 -15.75
C THR A 973 20.13 6.32 -14.78
N LEU A 974 19.65 5.30 -14.07
CA LEU A 974 20.42 4.50 -13.13
C LEU A 974 20.58 3.08 -13.66
N ARG A 975 21.71 2.45 -13.34
CA ARG A 975 22.10 1.12 -13.80
C ARG A 975 22.11 0.12 -12.66
N GLN A 976 21.62 -1.09 -12.93
CA GLN A 976 21.73 -2.22 -12.00
C GLN A 976 23.21 -2.47 -11.63
N GLN A 977 23.56 -2.64 -10.35
CA GLN A 977 24.94 -2.92 -9.92
C GLN A 977 25.17 -4.30 -9.30
N SER A 978 24.12 -5.10 -9.10
CA SER A 978 24.28 -6.49 -8.65
C SER A 978 25.08 -7.30 -9.67
N GLN A 979 26.02 -8.14 -9.22
CA GLN A 979 26.66 -9.12 -10.10
C GLN A 979 25.60 -10.06 -10.67
N LYS A 980 25.55 -10.17 -11.99
CA LYS A 980 24.60 -11.01 -12.72
C LYS A 980 25.18 -12.41 -12.99
N THR A 981 24.31 -13.36 -13.31
CA THR A 981 24.72 -14.66 -13.85
C THR A 981 25.46 -14.46 -15.18
N LYS A 982 26.32 -15.42 -15.55
CA LYS A 982 27.14 -15.33 -16.76
C LYS A 982 26.23 -15.12 -17.99
N GLY A 983 26.44 -14.03 -18.72
CA GLY A 983 25.67 -13.67 -19.91
C GLY A 983 24.48 -12.74 -19.67
N ALA A 984 24.07 -12.51 -18.43
CA ALA A 984 23.00 -11.55 -18.12
C ALA A 984 23.56 -10.12 -17.95
N PRO A 985 22.95 -9.10 -18.58
CA PRO A 985 23.43 -7.72 -18.54
C PRO A 985 22.99 -6.96 -17.28
N ASN A 986 23.72 -5.90 -16.97
CA ASN A 986 23.35 -4.88 -16.00
C ASN A 986 22.62 -3.75 -16.73
N ILE A 987 21.30 -3.73 -16.66
CA ILE A 987 20.45 -2.88 -17.50
C ILE A 987 20.30 -1.47 -16.91
N ALA A 988 20.24 -0.46 -17.78
CA ALA A 988 19.74 0.89 -17.53
C ALA A 988 18.69 1.26 -18.61
N LEU A 989 17.77 2.19 -18.33
CA LEU A 989 16.77 2.61 -19.32
C LEU A 989 17.40 3.24 -20.56
N ALA A 990 18.54 3.91 -20.41
CA ALA A 990 19.29 4.50 -21.52
C ALA A 990 19.79 3.46 -22.54
N ASP A 991 19.90 2.17 -22.15
CA ASP A 991 20.33 1.11 -23.06
C ASP A 991 19.31 0.83 -24.18
N PHE A 992 18.07 1.32 -24.06
CA PHE A 992 17.03 1.13 -25.07
C PHE A 992 16.98 2.25 -26.13
N ILE A 993 17.87 3.24 -26.05
CA ILE A 993 17.97 4.35 -26.99
C ILE A 993 19.31 4.25 -27.73
N ALA A 994 19.32 4.49 -29.04
CA ALA A 994 20.53 4.35 -29.84
C ALA A 994 21.67 5.26 -29.30
N PRO A 995 22.87 4.70 -29.06
CA PRO A 995 24.06 5.45 -28.69
C PRO A 995 24.39 6.53 -29.72
N LYS A 996 24.84 7.69 -29.26
CA LYS A 996 25.22 8.81 -30.15
C LYS A 996 26.33 8.43 -31.15
N ASP A 997 27.24 7.54 -30.75
CA ASP A 997 28.34 7.01 -31.56
C ASP A 997 27.90 5.94 -32.58
N SER A 998 26.66 5.43 -32.49
CA SER A 998 26.07 4.57 -33.53
C SER A 998 25.78 5.34 -34.84
N GLY A 999 25.77 6.68 -34.79
CA GLY A 999 25.41 7.54 -35.93
C GLY A 999 23.92 7.52 -36.29
N LYS A 1000 23.06 6.85 -35.52
CA LYS A 1000 21.61 6.81 -35.73
C LYS A 1000 20.90 7.79 -34.80
N ILE A 1001 19.95 8.55 -35.32
CA ILE A 1001 19.05 9.36 -34.50
C ILE A 1001 17.88 8.49 -34.04
N ASP A 1002 17.75 8.31 -32.72
CA ASP A 1002 16.61 7.64 -32.09
C ASP A 1002 15.66 8.66 -31.47
N TYR A 1003 14.64 8.20 -30.75
CA TYR A 1003 13.60 9.05 -30.19
C TYR A 1003 13.18 8.59 -28.80
N MET A 1004 12.77 9.54 -27.98
CA MET A 1004 12.20 9.31 -26.66
C MET A 1004 11.03 10.26 -26.46
N GLY A 1005 9.96 9.78 -25.83
CA GLY A 1005 8.84 10.62 -25.44
C GLY A 1005 8.74 10.83 -23.93
N ALA A 1006 7.93 11.82 -23.55
CA ALA A 1006 7.49 12.05 -22.18
C ALA A 1006 6.03 12.50 -22.18
N PHE A 1007 5.33 12.27 -21.07
CA PHE A 1007 3.94 12.69 -20.89
C PHE A 1007 3.60 13.04 -19.45
N CYS A 1008 2.52 13.81 -19.28
CA CYS A 1008 1.79 13.99 -18.03
C CYS A 1008 0.29 14.08 -18.35
N VAL A 1009 -0.53 13.32 -17.62
CA VAL A 1009 -2.00 13.31 -17.73
C VAL A 1009 -2.63 13.48 -16.35
N THR A 1010 -3.81 14.06 -16.29
CA THR A 1010 -4.60 14.20 -15.07
C THR A 1010 -6.09 14.18 -15.36
N THR A 1011 -6.85 13.63 -14.42
CA THR A 1011 -8.32 13.70 -14.35
C THR A 1011 -8.79 14.26 -13.01
N GLY A 1012 -7.84 14.73 -12.19
CA GLY A 1012 -8.09 14.99 -10.77
C GLY A 1012 -8.65 16.38 -10.43
N PHE A 1013 -8.75 17.31 -11.38
CA PHE A 1013 -9.36 18.62 -11.11
C PHE A 1013 -10.86 18.47 -10.81
N GLY A 1014 -11.31 19.01 -9.67
CA GLY A 1014 -12.69 18.89 -9.21
C GLY A 1014 -12.94 17.72 -8.24
N VAL A 1015 -11.99 16.79 -8.11
CA VAL A 1015 -12.13 15.60 -7.25
C VAL A 1015 -12.10 15.98 -5.78
N ASP A 1016 -11.12 16.78 -5.36
CA ASP A 1016 -10.94 17.18 -3.96
C ASP A 1016 -12.15 18.00 -3.48
N GLU A 1017 -12.67 18.90 -4.32
CA GLU A 1017 -13.85 19.69 -4.01
C GLU A 1017 -15.10 18.82 -3.83
N TRP A 1018 -15.31 17.85 -4.71
CA TRP A 1018 -16.49 16.98 -4.65
C TRP A 1018 -16.40 15.94 -3.53
N ALA A 1019 -15.20 15.40 -3.28
CA ALA A 1019 -14.94 14.55 -2.12
C ALA A 1019 -15.21 15.29 -0.80
N ALA A 1020 -14.81 16.56 -0.69
CA ALA A 1020 -15.07 17.39 0.47
C ALA A 1020 -16.59 17.67 0.68
N GLU A 1021 -17.39 17.75 -0.39
CA GLU A 1021 -18.85 17.82 -0.29
C GLU A 1021 -19.43 16.55 0.36
N PHE A 1022 -19.00 15.36 -0.09
CA PHE A 1022 -19.41 14.10 0.52
C PHE A 1022 -18.96 13.98 1.98
N GLU A 1023 -17.72 14.39 2.31
CA GLU A 1023 -17.21 14.37 3.68
C GLU A 1023 -18.00 15.29 4.61
N LYS A 1024 -18.41 16.47 4.12
CA LYS A 1024 -19.28 17.40 4.85
C LYS A 1024 -20.65 16.79 5.14
N ASP A 1025 -21.16 15.97 4.23
CA ASP A 1025 -22.41 15.24 4.37
C ASP A 1025 -22.24 13.89 5.11
N LEU A 1026 -21.05 13.64 5.69
CA LEU A 1026 -20.70 12.42 6.43
C LEU A 1026 -20.76 11.14 5.59
N ASP A 1027 -20.55 11.25 4.27
CA ASP A 1027 -20.58 10.17 3.30
C ASP A 1027 -19.16 9.77 2.86
N ASP A 1028 -18.42 9.10 3.74
CA ASP A 1028 -17.06 8.65 3.43
C ASP A 1028 -17.03 7.65 2.26
N TYR A 1029 -18.10 6.89 2.06
CA TYR A 1029 -18.22 5.90 0.99
C TYR A 1029 -18.09 6.58 -0.38
N ASN A 1030 -18.88 7.63 -0.61
CA ASN A 1030 -18.87 8.34 -1.87
C ASN A 1030 -17.64 9.26 -2.03
N SER A 1031 -17.08 9.78 -0.93
CA SER A 1031 -15.77 10.48 -0.96
C SER A 1031 -14.65 9.56 -1.45
N ILE A 1032 -14.58 8.32 -0.94
CA ILE A 1032 -13.59 7.33 -1.39
C ILE A 1032 -13.87 6.89 -2.83
N MET A 1033 -15.15 6.67 -3.18
CA MET A 1033 -15.56 6.25 -4.52
C MET A 1033 -15.13 7.25 -5.61
N VAL A 1034 -15.35 8.55 -5.41
CA VAL A 1034 -15.00 9.56 -6.41
C VAL A 1034 -13.49 9.66 -6.62
N LYS A 1035 -12.70 9.57 -5.52
CA LYS A 1035 -11.23 9.54 -5.57
C LYS A 1035 -10.74 8.29 -6.31
N ALA A 1036 -11.29 7.12 -6.00
CA ALA A 1036 -10.92 5.87 -6.64
C ALA A 1036 -11.25 5.87 -8.16
N LEU A 1037 -12.41 6.40 -8.54
CA LEU A 1037 -12.80 6.55 -9.95
C LEU A 1037 -11.91 7.55 -10.70
N ALA A 1038 -11.55 8.67 -10.07
CA ALA A 1038 -10.64 9.63 -10.66
C ALA A 1038 -9.26 9.02 -10.94
N ASP A 1039 -8.72 8.23 -10.02
CA ASP A 1039 -7.47 7.48 -10.22
C ASP A 1039 -7.59 6.48 -11.37
N ARG A 1040 -8.73 5.78 -11.49
CA ARG A 1040 -9.01 4.89 -12.62
C ARG A 1040 -9.00 5.65 -13.95
N PHE A 1041 -9.57 6.84 -14.00
CA PHE A 1041 -9.54 7.68 -15.19
C PHE A 1041 -8.13 8.18 -15.54
N ALA A 1042 -7.31 8.54 -14.55
CA ALA A 1042 -5.94 9.01 -14.79
C ALA A 1042 -5.07 7.91 -15.43
N GLU A 1043 -5.18 6.68 -14.91
CA GLU A 1043 -4.49 5.50 -15.45
C GLU A 1043 -5.04 5.12 -16.83
N ALA A 1044 -6.37 5.13 -17.01
CA ALA A 1044 -7.01 4.90 -18.30
C ALA A 1044 -6.54 5.93 -19.35
N PHE A 1045 -6.34 7.19 -18.95
CA PHE A 1045 -5.79 8.21 -19.84
C PHE A 1045 -4.32 7.94 -20.20
N ALA A 1046 -3.50 7.50 -19.25
CA ALA A 1046 -2.13 7.12 -19.54
C ALA A 1046 -2.07 5.96 -20.55
N GLU A 1047 -2.95 4.96 -20.43
CA GLU A 1047 -3.05 3.83 -21.35
C GLU A 1047 -3.57 4.25 -22.75
N TYR A 1048 -4.66 5.01 -22.80
CA TYR A 1048 -5.21 5.58 -24.04
C TYR A 1048 -4.17 6.41 -24.79
N LEU A 1049 -3.49 7.30 -24.08
CA LEU A 1049 -2.48 8.17 -24.67
C LEU A 1049 -1.28 7.37 -25.16
N HIS A 1050 -0.88 6.33 -24.42
CA HIS A 1050 0.18 5.43 -24.86
C HIS A 1050 -0.22 4.68 -26.14
N GLU A 1051 -1.42 4.11 -26.23
CA GLU A 1051 -1.91 3.46 -27.45
C GLU A 1051 -1.88 4.44 -28.65
N LYS A 1052 -2.39 5.66 -28.45
CA LYS A 1052 -2.36 6.72 -29.45
C LYS A 1052 -0.93 7.06 -29.88
N VAL A 1053 0.01 7.08 -28.93
CA VAL A 1053 1.42 7.31 -29.23
C VAL A 1053 1.99 6.20 -30.10
N ARG A 1054 1.72 4.92 -29.77
CA ARG A 1054 2.24 3.78 -30.54
C ARG A 1054 1.68 3.73 -31.97
N LYS A 1055 0.38 4.02 -32.12
CA LYS A 1055 -0.36 3.85 -33.38
C LYS A 1055 -0.29 5.07 -34.28
N GLU A 1056 -0.43 6.27 -33.72
CA GLU A 1056 -0.65 7.50 -34.48
C GLU A 1056 0.51 8.49 -34.37
N VAL A 1057 0.93 8.83 -33.15
CA VAL A 1057 1.90 9.93 -32.92
C VAL A 1057 3.32 9.49 -33.28
N TRP A 1058 3.78 8.37 -32.72
CA TRP A 1058 5.06 7.76 -33.05
C TRP A 1058 4.91 6.81 -34.24
N GLY A 1059 3.83 6.02 -34.25
CA GLY A 1059 3.46 5.20 -35.41
C GLY A 1059 4.34 3.97 -35.64
N TYR A 1060 5.13 3.53 -34.65
CA TYR A 1060 5.93 2.31 -34.76
C TYR A 1060 5.10 1.03 -34.66
N SER A 1061 3.80 1.13 -34.36
CA SER A 1061 2.85 0.02 -34.34
C SER A 1061 1.48 0.45 -34.87
N ALA A 1062 1.44 1.05 -36.06
CA ALA A 1062 0.21 1.57 -36.69
C ALA A 1062 -0.89 0.51 -36.89
N ASP A 1063 -0.51 -0.74 -37.17
CA ASP A 1063 -1.44 -1.86 -37.41
C ASP A 1063 -1.85 -2.61 -36.11
N GLU A 1064 -1.54 -2.05 -34.93
CA GLU A 1064 -1.84 -2.65 -33.64
C GLU A 1064 -3.37 -2.75 -33.37
N ALA A 1065 -3.82 -3.97 -33.09
CA ALA A 1065 -5.21 -4.29 -32.75
C ALA A 1065 -5.25 -5.16 -31.48
N LEU A 1066 -5.02 -4.53 -30.34
CA LEU A 1066 -5.04 -5.18 -29.02
C LEU A 1066 -6.39 -5.01 -28.34
N SER A 1067 -6.81 -6.03 -27.59
CA SER A 1067 -7.94 -5.91 -26.65
C SER A 1067 -7.54 -5.12 -25.41
N THR A 1068 -8.51 -4.68 -24.60
CA THR A 1068 -8.22 -4.06 -23.29
C THR A 1068 -7.43 -5.01 -22.39
N GLU A 1069 -7.73 -6.32 -22.41
CA GLU A 1069 -6.99 -7.33 -21.66
C GLU A 1069 -5.53 -7.44 -22.12
N ASP A 1070 -5.28 -7.39 -23.43
CA ASP A 1070 -3.93 -7.42 -24.00
C ASP A 1070 -3.13 -6.16 -23.65
N MET A 1071 -3.81 -5.01 -23.55
CA MET A 1071 -3.25 -3.74 -23.11
C MET A 1071 -2.85 -3.78 -21.63
N ILE A 1072 -3.73 -4.29 -20.75
CA ILE A 1072 -3.44 -4.48 -19.33
C ILE A 1072 -2.30 -5.48 -19.12
N ALA A 1073 -2.22 -6.51 -19.95
CA ALA A 1073 -1.12 -7.48 -19.94
C ALA A 1073 0.18 -6.95 -20.57
N GLU A 1074 0.20 -5.69 -21.01
CA GLU A 1074 1.36 -5.00 -21.60
C GLU A 1074 1.97 -5.74 -22.81
N THR A 1075 1.14 -6.39 -23.62
CA THR A 1075 1.60 -7.18 -24.79
C THR A 1075 2.02 -6.34 -26.01
N TYR A 1076 1.86 -5.02 -25.93
CA TYR A 1076 2.32 -4.08 -26.96
C TYR A 1076 3.85 -3.92 -26.98
N LYS A 1077 4.35 -3.31 -28.06
CA LYS A 1077 5.76 -2.95 -28.19
C LYS A 1077 6.06 -1.62 -27.50
N GLY A 1078 7.19 -1.55 -26.82
CA GLY A 1078 7.62 -0.36 -26.11
C GLY A 1078 7.07 -0.28 -24.68
N ILE A 1079 7.58 0.67 -23.90
CA ILE A 1079 7.24 0.84 -22.48
C ILE A 1079 7.01 2.32 -22.13
N ARG A 1080 6.32 2.58 -21.02
CA ARG A 1080 6.07 3.93 -20.50
C ARG A 1080 6.51 4.17 -19.03
N PRO A 1081 7.79 3.91 -18.69
CA PRO A 1081 8.27 3.98 -17.32
C PRO A 1081 8.04 5.36 -16.68
N ALA A 1082 7.62 5.34 -15.41
CA ALA A 1082 7.26 6.52 -14.64
C ALA A 1082 8.24 6.76 -13.48
N PRO A 1083 8.81 7.97 -13.31
CA PRO A 1083 9.71 8.30 -12.20
C PRO A 1083 9.15 7.97 -10.81
N GLY A 1084 9.85 7.10 -10.09
CA GLY A 1084 9.43 6.52 -8.80
C GLY A 1084 9.20 5.01 -8.86
N TYR A 1085 8.98 4.45 -10.06
CA TYR A 1085 8.84 3.01 -10.24
C TYR A 1085 10.21 2.31 -10.21
N PRO A 1086 10.26 0.98 -9.96
CA PRO A 1086 11.51 0.25 -9.80
C PRO A 1086 12.53 0.39 -10.95
N ALA A 1087 12.09 0.64 -12.18
CA ALA A 1087 12.96 0.83 -13.35
C ALA A 1087 13.62 2.23 -13.41
N CYS A 1088 12.99 3.23 -12.78
CA CYS A 1088 13.46 4.60 -12.70
C CYS A 1088 13.04 5.21 -11.35
N PRO A 1089 13.63 4.75 -10.23
CA PRO A 1089 13.17 5.11 -8.89
C PRO A 1089 13.43 6.58 -8.52
N ASP A 1090 14.17 7.29 -9.37
CA ASP A 1090 14.53 8.68 -9.15
C ASP A 1090 13.37 9.65 -9.43
N HIS A 1091 12.72 10.10 -8.36
CA HIS A 1091 11.64 11.08 -8.45
C HIS A 1091 12.09 12.47 -8.94
N LEU A 1092 13.39 12.81 -8.87
CA LEU A 1092 13.87 14.11 -9.29
C LEU A 1092 13.84 14.31 -10.81
N GLU A 1093 13.58 13.26 -11.60
CA GLU A 1093 13.36 13.40 -13.05
C GLU A 1093 12.01 14.04 -13.40
N LYS A 1094 11.03 14.07 -12.48
CA LYS A 1094 9.74 14.76 -12.73
C LYS A 1094 9.94 16.25 -13.06
N PRO A 1095 10.73 17.05 -12.31
CA PRO A 1095 11.10 18.41 -12.73
C PRO A 1095 11.63 18.52 -14.17
N THR A 1096 12.37 17.52 -14.65
CA THR A 1096 12.86 17.49 -16.04
C THR A 1096 11.69 17.34 -17.01
N ILE A 1097 10.73 16.45 -16.75
CA ILE A 1097 9.48 16.32 -17.53
C ILE A 1097 8.68 17.63 -17.49
N TRP A 1098 8.53 18.23 -16.30
CA TRP A 1098 7.79 19.49 -16.10
C TRP A 1098 8.36 20.63 -16.92
N LYS A 1099 9.69 20.76 -16.93
CA LYS A 1099 10.39 21.78 -17.71
C LYS A 1099 10.34 21.49 -19.21
N LEU A 1100 10.51 20.22 -19.61
CA LEU A 1100 10.52 19.81 -21.00
C LEU A 1100 9.17 20.07 -21.67
N LEU A 1101 8.08 19.65 -21.02
CA LEU A 1101 6.73 19.76 -21.56
C LEU A 1101 6.00 21.04 -21.14
N ASN A 1102 6.54 21.83 -20.21
CA ASN A 1102 5.86 23.00 -19.64
C ASN A 1102 4.54 22.63 -18.92
N VAL A 1103 4.52 21.51 -18.21
CA VAL A 1103 3.33 20.85 -17.63
C VAL A 1103 2.45 21.79 -16.81
N GLU A 1104 3.03 22.51 -15.85
CA GLU A 1104 2.29 23.39 -14.93
C GLU A 1104 1.55 24.50 -15.68
N LYS A 1105 2.18 25.10 -16.68
CA LYS A 1105 1.58 26.21 -17.45
C LYS A 1105 0.54 25.71 -18.46
N GLU A 1106 0.75 24.56 -19.08
CA GLU A 1106 -0.15 24.07 -20.14
C GLU A 1106 -1.36 23.30 -19.59
N ILE A 1107 -1.18 22.47 -18.56
CA ILE A 1107 -2.27 21.63 -18.01
C ILE A 1107 -2.55 21.84 -16.52
N GLY A 1108 -1.78 22.66 -15.81
CA GLY A 1108 -2.05 23.04 -14.41
C GLY A 1108 -1.57 22.05 -13.35
N VAL A 1109 -0.96 20.91 -13.73
CA VAL A 1109 -0.46 19.93 -12.76
C VAL A 1109 0.83 20.43 -12.13
N THR A 1110 0.90 20.42 -10.80
CA THR A 1110 2.04 20.94 -10.02
C THR A 1110 2.80 19.82 -9.30
N LEU A 1111 4.03 20.10 -8.86
CA LEU A 1111 4.84 19.19 -8.05
C LEU A 1111 4.99 19.73 -6.62
N THR A 1112 4.84 18.84 -5.64
CA THR A 1112 5.14 19.15 -4.24
C THR A 1112 6.65 19.13 -3.97
N GLU A 1113 7.09 19.55 -2.78
CA GLU A 1113 8.48 19.45 -2.34
C GLU A 1113 9.02 18.01 -2.36
N SER A 1114 8.15 17.01 -2.20
CA SER A 1114 8.48 15.58 -2.26
C SER A 1114 8.31 15.00 -3.68
N MET A 1115 8.06 15.82 -4.69
CA MET A 1115 7.81 15.43 -6.08
C MET A 1115 6.52 14.58 -6.26
N ALA A 1116 5.55 14.70 -5.35
CA ALA A 1116 4.20 14.22 -5.59
C ALA A 1116 3.50 15.15 -6.59
N MET A 1117 2.57 14.63 -7.39
CA MET A 1117 1.82 15.41 -8.37
C MET A 1117 0.51 15.89 -7.74
N TRP A 1118 0.12 17.14 -7.99
CA TRP A 1118 -1.22 17.62 -7.70
C TRP A 1118 -1.89 18.11 -9.00
N PRO A 1119 -3.12 17.69 -9.31
CA PRO A 1119 -4.00 16.79 -8.53
C PRO A 1119 -3.44 15.37 -8.32
N ALA A 1120 -3.89 14.67 -7.28
CA ALA A 1120 -3.39 13.34 -6.92
C ALA A 1120 -3.61 12.31 -8.05
N SER A 1121 -4.79 12.34 -8.69
CA SER A 1121 -5.13 11.52 -9.85
C SER A 1121 -4.42 12.02 -11.12
N SER A 1122 -3.10 11.84 -11.15
CA SER A 1122 -2.22 12.23 -12.26
C SER A 1122 -1.15 11.17 -12.51
N VAL A 1123 -0.74 11.01 -13.76
CA VAL A 1123 0.31 10.08 -14.18
C VAL A 1123 1.31 10.81 -15.07
N SER A 1124 2.60 10.63 -14.84
CA SER A 1124 3.67 11.18 -15.69
C SER A 1124 4.76 10.15 -15.91
N GLY A 1125 5.32 10.10 -17.11
CA GLY A 1125 6.38 9.16 -17.44
C GLY A 1125 7.01 9.41 -18.80
N TYR A 1126 7.69 8.38 -19.28
CA TYR A 1126 8.42 8.37 -20.55
C TYR A 1126 7.71 7.55 -21.61
N TYR A 1127 8.20 7.57 -22.84
CA TYR A 1127 7.90 6.60 -23.88
C TYR A 1127 9.20 6.09 -24.51
N PHE A 1128 9.34 4.77 -24.60
CA PHE A 1128 10.43 4.09 -25.31
C PHE A 1128 9.83 3.19 -26.38
N GLY A 1129 10.15 3.42 -27.65
CA GLY A 1129 9.61 2.64 -28.79
C GLY A 1129 10.43 1.40 -29.17
N ASN A 1130 11.57 1.17 -28.52
CA ASN A 1130 12.43 0.03 -28.82
C ASN A 1130 11.71 -1.30 -28.47
N PRO A 1131 11.64 -2.29 -29.38
CA PRO A 1131 10.93 -3.54 -29.14
C PRO A 1131 11.57 -4.43 -28.05
N GLU A 1132 12.84 -4.21 -27.71
CA GLU A 1132 13.52 -4.93 -26.61
C GLU A 1132 13.38 -4.22 -25.25
N SER A 1133 12.75 -3.04 -25.23
CA SER A 1133 12.50 -2.31 -23.98
C SER A 1133 11.54 -3.08 -23.08
N LYS A 1134 11.86 -3.10 -21.79
CA LYS A 1134 11.11 -3.83 -20.77
C LYS A 1134 11.26 -3.19 -19.40
N TYR A 1135 10.27 -3.38 -18.53
CA TYR A 1135 10.40 -3.04 -17.12
C TYR A 1135 11.40 -3.96 -16.42
N PHE A 1136 12.20 -3.38 -15.52
CA PHE A 1136 13.14 -4.10 -14.67
C PHE A 1136 13.25 -3.40 -13.32
N GLY A 1137 13.62 -4.12 -12.26
CA GLY A 1137 13.97 -3.49 -10.99
C GLY A 1137 15.43 -3.03 -10.98
N LEU A 1138 15.71 -1.76 -10.66
CA LEU A 1138 17.09 -1.27 -10.48
C LEU A 1138 17.85 -2.09 -9.43
N GLY A 1139 17.14 -2.55 -8.39
CA GLY A 1139 17.73 -3.22 -7.25
C GLY A 1139 18.55 -2.25 -6.40
N LYS A 1140 19.65 -2.75 -5.83
CA LYS A 1140 20.56 -1.96 -4.98
C LYS A 1140 21.76 -1.42 -5.77
N ILE A 1141 22.18 -0.20 -5.45
CA ILE A 1141 23.32 0.54 -6.02
C ILE A 1141 24.34 0.87 -4.93
N LYS A 1142 25.61 1.03 -5.31
CA LYS A 1142 26.72 1.36 -4.41
C LYS A 1142 27.04 2.87 -4.47
N GLU A 1143 27.81 3.32 -3.49
CA GLU A 1143 28.18 4.72 -3.29
C GLU A 1143 28.85 5.36 -4.51
N ASP A 1144 29.61 4.58 -5.28
CA ASP A 1144 30.26 5.05 -6.51
C ASP A 1144 29.26 5.55 -7.57
N GLN A 1145 28.14 4.84 -7.76
CA GLN A 1145 27.07 5.27 -8.66
C GLN A 1145 26.30 6.46 -8.09
N VAL A 1146 26.10 6.54 -6.77
CA VAL A 1146 25.44 7.70 -6.12
C VAL A 1146 26.26 8.98 -6.35
N ILE A 1147 27.58 8.90 -6.18
CA ILE A 1147 28.51 10.02 -6.43
C ILE A 1147 28.51 10.42 -7.90
N ASP A 1148 28.54 9.44 -8.82
CA ASP A 1148 28.47 9.69 -10.26
C ASP A 1148 27.16 10.37 -10.67
N TYR A 1149 26.03 9.87 -10.17
CA TYR A 1149 24.71 10.48 -10.35
C TYR A 1149 24.64 11.90 -9.78
N ALA A 1150 25.14 12.13 -8.56
CA ALA A 1150 25.15 13.46 -7.94
C ALA A 1150 25.90 14.48 -8.80
N LYS A 1151 27.03 14.08 -9.39
CA LYS A 1151 27.80 14.89 -10.34
C LYS A 1151 27.01 15.18 -11.61
N ARG A 1152 26.45 14.15 -12.26
CA ARG A 1152 25.64 14.30 -13.48
C ARG A 1152 24.45 15.22 -13.27
N ARG A 1153 23.78 15.10 -12.12
CA ARG A 1153 22.62 15.92 -11.75
C ARG A 1153 22.96 17.30 -11.20
N SER A 1154 24.23 17.59 -10.95
CA SER A 1154 24.70 18.84 -10.33
C SER A 1154 24.08 19.11 -8.95
N ILE A 1155 23.99 18.06 -8.11
CA ILE A 1155 23.54 18.15 -6.71
C ILE A 1155 24.61 17.61 -5.76
N SER A 1156 24.49 17.93 -4.47
CA SER A 1156 25.37 17.34 -3.45
C SER A 1156 25.13 15.83 -3.32
N THR A 1157 26.18 15.08 -2.98
CA THR A 1157 26.07 13.64 -2.67
C THR A 1157 25.05 13.37 -1.56
N ASP A 1158 24.96 14.22 -0.54
CA ASP A 1158 23.98 14.06 0.55
C ASP A 1158 22.53 14.12 0.03
N MET A 1159 22.25 15.05 -0.89
CA MET A 1159 20.95 15.14 -1.54
C MET A 1159 20.67 13.91 -2.41
N ALA A 1160 21.64 13.44 -3.20
CA ALA A 1160 21.49 12.22 -3.98
C ALA A 1160 21.22 10.99 -3.09
N THR A 1161 21.95 10.87 -1.98
CA THR A 1161 21.77 9.82 -0.98
C THR A 1161 20.37 9.85 -0.37
N LYS A 1162 19.83 11.04 -0.09
CA LYS A 1162 18.46 11.20 0.40
C LYS A 1162 17.45 10.61 -0.58
N TRP A 1163 17.48 11.06 -1.84
CA TRP A 1163 16.49 10.65 -2.85
C TRP A 1163 16.63 9.19 -3.30
N LEU A 1164 17.84 8.63 -3.28
CA LEU A 1164 18.11 7.25 -3.69
C LEU A 1164 18.25 6.28 -2.50
N ASN A 1165 17.96 6.72 -1.27
CA ASN A 1165 18.10 5.93 -0.04
C ASN A 1165 17.47 4.52 -0.14
N PRO A 1166 16.25 4.34 -0.70
CA PRO A 1166 15.67 3.00 -0.86
C PRO A 1166 16.51 2.05 -1.72
N ASN A 1167 17.32 2.59 -2.63
CA ASN A 1167 18.13 1.85 -3.59
C ASN A 1167 19.60 1.69 -3.17
N ILE A 1168 20.08 2.35 -2.11
CA ILE A 1168 21.50 2.21 -1.73
C ILE A 1168 21.74 0.89 -0.99
N ALA A 1169 22.81 0.19 -1.37
CA ALA A 1169 23.35 -0.98 -0.68
C ALA A 1169 24.21 -0.54 0.51
N ASP A 1170 23.84 -0.95 1.72
CA ASP A 1170 24.64 -0.74 2.93
C ASP A 1170 26.07 -1.32 2.80
#